data_AF-A0A9C8TYD3-F1
#
_entry.id   AF-A0A9C8TYD3-F1
#
_cell.length_a   1.000
_cell.length_b   1.000
_cell.length_c   1.000
_cell.angle_alpha   90.00
_cell.angle_beta   90.00
_cell.angle_gamma   90.00
#
_symmetry.space_group_name_H-M   'P 1'
#
loop_
_entity.id
_entity.type
_entity.pdbx_description
1 polymer ?
#
loop_
_entity_poly.entity_id
_entity_poly.type
_entity_poly.pdbx_seq_one_letter_code
_entity_poly.pdbx_strand_id
1 'polypeptide(L)'
;MNSQRHRRTLAAISILALCLWSPASAGQRRWPAGLASAPPLIGVPKLTEPFVVDGQLDEWASGLATPCRAVSLSIYLQGDHEWLGPDDASMESFIAWNADGICVAVAAWDNELVNDQPPQTLWNEDCVTAVVETQSDADRAPDDPPIPGVRFLIVPPRGDEPARIFDPARAKSPLTYKVKRHTGGYTVEALIPWSMLDDITPEPGTPLFVRFSMIDYDNRDGDQVVPYALTWHPSWYQSPYRRPPGKTAPAVLVDALVRSPETDLESEVLLDVDNCPPVENPTVPITIDLGLHIGREAQAVELLIDDWRSERAVTQKLDLTSTDSALGAKKSAAFTWSLDDVPYGQYTITARILNAKGDSLGSVRRDVLIARGFTAEVLGRIEKANIGAIVKAQPFLAVDWLAAAANLERFRTVAAGRYVPATGFQARELTARLHLLESGKPSADGDDMFDLLALTADPEAQVTVDFWAQDQAQVTICWGAAPIAAVGVQQVADAESARNQFEAPLPVEAELTTLGGKAARIWQPSEGLTGVAVLTGRRIIRVTSPSAEVARRAAAAVAAGVPISLAQTDAMCAALAKEIEDLPLEEPIPEGMKLFVGDTHTHTFFSDGSYSPIYVTLLSLASSMDFVVLTDHNNVDGARLAAAYCKRYEYNHNVIVGQEITMSWAHLNGYPLGELVDAELPAYDLVRNAHAQGAVVQWNHPSEGSGKWAELGFSQGLGPLGVEAWEHVPAAYEQWRKTGRLPVLVGSTDMHLGYFTDLERSIILAPSAGAVDVAEAVRRGNVCIIQPTRKNVVYGAPHMIHLARAALLEGNEFRSRRADYLRSVLANVDITGLITTSPQRRVTTEQANELLQALKDEQQTEGE
;
A
#
# COMPACT_ATOMS: atom_id res chain seq x y z
N MET A 1 -2.39 -4.21 -27.06
CA MET A 1 -3.41 -5.22 -26.67
C MET A 1 -2.87 -6.50 -26.00
N ASN A 2 -1.57 -6.62 -25.65
CA ASN A 2 -1.01 -7.80 -24.96
C ASN A 2 -0.40 -7.53 -23.57
N SER A 3 -0.53 -6.32 -23.01
CA SER A 3 0.05 -5.96 -21.70
C SER A 3 -0.86 -6.22 -20.49
N GLN A 4 -2.17 -6.42 -20.69
CA GLN A 4 -3.11 -6.66 -19.59
C GLN A 4 -3.18 -8.13 -19.12
N ARG A 5 -2.62 -9.09 -19.88
CA ARG A 5 -2.56 -10.50 -19.45
C ARG A 5 -1.42 -10.81 -18.47
N HIS A 6 -0.39 -9.95 -18.36
CA HIS A 6 0.73 -10.18 -17.43
C HIS A 6 0.43 -9.73 -15.98
N ARG A 7 -0.50 -8.79 -15.76
CA ARG A 7 -0.91 -8.39 -14.40
C ARG A 7 -1.79 -9.43 -13.67
N ARG A 8 -2.27 -10.47 -14.37
CA ARG A 8 -3.18 -11.48 -13.79
C ARG A 8 -2.51 -12.81 -13.46
N THR A 9 -1.20 -12.95 -13.66
CA THR A 9 -0.49 -14.23 -13.44
C THR A 9 0.57 -14.14 -12.34
N LEU A 10 1.06 -12.94 -11.98
CA LEU A 10 1.93 -12.70 -10.79
C LEU A 10 1.20 -12.91 -9.45
N ALA A 11 -0.12 -13.05 -9.45
CA ALA A 11 -0.87 -13.45 -8.27
C ALA A 11 -0.77 -14.96 -7.96
N ALA A 12 -0.25 -15.81 -8.86
CA ALA A 12 -0.56 -17.25 -8.82
C ALA A 12 0.48 -18.17 -8.14
N ILE A 13 1.67 -17.69 -7.73
CA ILE A 13 2.68 -18.55 -7.08
C ILE A 13 2.92 -18.20 -5.60
N SER A 14 2.55 -17.00 -5.15
CA SER A 14 2.37 -16.69 -3.73
C SER A 14 1.07 -17.29 -3.14
N ILE A 15 0.22 -17.89 -3.97
CA ILE A 15 -1.09 -18.42 -3.55
C ILE A 15 -1.03 -19.75 -2.77
N LEU A 16 0.05 -20.53 -2.84
CA LEU A 16 0.11 -21.81 -2.14
C LEU A 16 0.42 -21.71 -0.63
N ALA A 17 0.82 -20.54 -0.13
CA ALA A 17 0.77 -20.20 1.30
C ALA A 17 -0.54 -19.49 1.71
N LEU A 18 -1.31 -18.97 0.75
CA LEU A 18 -2.62 -18.32 0.95
C LEU A 18 -3.81 -19.30 0.93
N CYS A 19 -3.63 -20.56 0.52
CA CYS A 19 -4.73 -21.55 0.52
C CYS A 19 -5.14 -22.07 1.92
N LEU A 20 -4.53 -21.61 3.01
CA LEU A 20 -5.06 -21.77 4.38
C LEU A 20 -5.80 -20.54 4.90
N TRP A 21 -5.92 -19.49 4.10
CA TRP A 21 -6.57 -18.22 4.44
C TRP A 21 -7.74 -17.95 3.49
N SER A 22 -8.76 -18.80 3.56
CA SER A 22 -10.10 -18.39 3.11
C SER A 22 -10.73 -17.53 4.21
N PRO A 23 -11.09 -16.26 3.96
CA PRO A 23 -11.92 -15.51 4.89
C PRO A 23 -13.37 -15.99 4.72
N ALA A 24 -13.70 -17.09 5.40
CA ALA A 24 -15.10 -17.40 5.69
C ALA A 24 -15.45 -16.75 7.03
N SER A 25 -15.79 -15.46 7.00
CA SER A 25 -16.88 -14.89 7.78
C SER A 25 -16.97 -13.38 7.56
N ALA A 26 -18.14 -12.97 7.08
CA ALA A 26 -18.66 -11.63 7.27
C ALA A 26 -18.61 -11.30 8.76
N GLY A 27 -17.79 -10.33 9.13
CA GLY A 27 -17.72 -9.75 10.46
C GLY A 27 -17.63 -8.24 10.30
N GLN A 28 -18.62 -7.53 10.84
CA GLN A 28 -18.70 -6.07 10.82
C GLN A 28 -17.38 -5.45 11.29
N ARG A 29 -16.69 -4.77 10.37
CA ARG A 29 -15.52 -3.95 10.70
C ARG A 29 -16.00 -2.78 11.54
N ARG A 30 -15.67 -2.79 12.84
CA ARG A 30 -15.83 -1.61 13.69
C ARG A 30 -14.84 -0.54 13.23
N TRP A 31 -15.41 0.64 13.00
CA TRP A 31 -14.76 1.89 12.67
C TRP A 31 -13.80 2.30 13.79
N PRO A 32 -12.78 3.15 13.54
CA PRO A 32 -12.07 3.81 14.63
C PRO A 32 -13.09 4.44 15.59
N ALA A 33 -12.87 4.24 16.90
CA ALA A 33 -13.76 4.70 17.95
C ALA A 33 -13.95 6.23 17.85
N GLY A 34 -15.05 6.62 17.22
CA GLY A 34 -15.33 8.00 16.79
C GLY A 34 -16.45 8.07 15.74
N LEU A 35 -16.65 7.01 14.95
CA LEU A 35 -17.65 6.97 13.86
C LEU A 35 -18.63 5.79 14.00
N ALA A 36 -19.27 5.66 15.15
CA ALA A 36 -20.32 4.66 15.38
C ALA A 36 -21.71 5.25 15.11
N SER A 37 -22.01 5.55 13.84
CA SER A 37 -23.38 5.73 13.35
C SER A 37 -23.53 4.98 12.03
N ALA A 38 -24.70 4.40 11.77
CA ALA A 38 -25.02 3.90 10.44
C ALA A 38 -24.80 5.04 9.43
N PRO A 39 -24.25 4.77 8.22
CA PRO A 39 -24.04 5.82 7.24
C PRO A 39 -25.38 6.51 6.93
N PRO A 40 -25.39 7.85 6.82
CA PRO A 40 -26.62 8.58 6.52
C PRO A 40 -27.16 8.16 5.14
N LEU A 41 -28.46 7.87 5.05
CA LEU A 41 -29.13 7.56 3.78
C LEU A 41 -29.38 8.85 2.99
N ILE A 42 -29.11 8.83 1.69
CA ILE A 42 -29.42 9.93 0.78
C ILE A 42 -30.94 10.01 0.58
N GLY A 43 -31.56 11.15 0.88
CA GLY A 43 -32.99 11.36 0.62
C GLY A 43 -33.26 11.69 -0.86
N VAL A 44 -34.09 10.89 -1.53
CA VAL A 44 -34.59 11.16 -2.89
C VAL A 44 -35.99 11.77 -2.76
N PRO A 45 -36.16 13.09 -2.96
CA PRO A 45 -37.43 13.76 -2.70
C PRO A 45 -38.47 13.52 -3.79
N LYS A 46 -39.73 13.72 -3.45
CA LYS A 46 -40.82 13.75 -4.43
C LYS A 46 -40.81 15.09 -5.17
N LEU A 47 -40.94 15.06 -6.50
CA LEU A 47 -41.10 16.31 -7.26
C LEU A 47 -42.44 16.97 -6.93
N THR A 48 -42.41 18.28 -6.65
CA THR A 48 -43.62 19.08 -6.41
C THR A 48 -44.24 19.58 -7.71
N GLU A 49 -43.42 19.85 -8.71
CA GLU A 49 -43.84 20.27 -10.04
C GLU A 49 -44.01 19.06 -10.97
N PRO A 50 -44.87 19.14 -12.01
CA PRO A 50 -44.97 18.10 -13.02
C PRO A 50 -43.63 17.90 -13.74
N PHE A 51 -43.15 16.66 -13.79
CA PHE A 51 -41.92 16.32 -14.51
C PHE A 51 -42.18 16.21 -16.01
N VAL A 52 -41.41 16.94 -16.82
CA VAL A 52 -41.54 16.91 -18.28
C VAL A 52 -40.16 16.66 -18.88
N VAL A 53 -39.99 15.52 -19.55
CA VAL A 53 -38.71 15.15 -20.16
C VAL A 53 -38.44 15.99 -21.42
N ASP A 54 -37.98 17.23 -21.24
CA ASP A 54 -37.75 18.21 -22.31
C ASP A 54 -36.31 18.77 -22.36
N GLY A 55 -35.47 18.37 -21.40
CA GLY A 55 -34.08 18.78 -21.29
C GLY A 55 -33.88 20.15 -20.64
N GLN A 56 -34.93 20.74 -20.06
CA GLN A 56 -34.90 21.96 -19.26
C GLN A 56 -35.02 21.58 -17.80
N LEU A 57 -34.29 22.23 -16.90
CA LEU A 57 -34.24 21.80 -15.50
C LEU A 57 -35.07 22.70 -14.58
N ASP A 58 -36.11 23.36 -15.09
CA ASP A 58 -36.86 24.39 -14.36
C ASP A 58 -37.68 23.78 -13.19
N GLU A 59 -38.18 22.55 -13.36
CA GLU A 59 -38.96 21.80 -12.38
C GLU A 59 -38.15 21.22 -11.21
N TRP A 60 -36.82 21.23 -11.31
CA TRP A 60 -35.92 20.59 -10.33
C TRP A 60 -35.74 21.39 -9.04
N ALA A 61 -36.60 22.39 -8.81
CA ALA A 61 -36.60 23.22 -7.62
C ALA A 61 -36.74 22.44 -6.31
N SER A 62 -37.39 21.27 -6.33
CA SER A 62 -37.55 20.39 -5.15
C SER A 62 -36.73 19.09 -5.27
N GLY A 63 -35.93 18.94 -6.33
CA GLY A 63 -35.09 17.77 -6.55
C GLY A 63 -33.80 17.83 -5.76
N LEU A 64 -33.23 16.66 -5.42
CA LEU A 64 -31.89 16.62 -4.86
C LEU A 64 -30.89 16.95 -5.97
N ALA A 65 -30.05 17.96 -5.76
CA ALA A 65 -28.97 18.35 -6.68
C ALA A 65 -27.62 18.01 -6.04
N THR A 66 -26.80 17.23 -6.74
CA THR A 66 -25.48 16.79 -6.26
C THR A 66 -24.37 17.31 -7.19
N PRO A 67 -23.50 18.22 -6.69
CA PRO A 67 -22.43 18.79 -7.49
C PRO A 67 -21.23 17.83 -7.62
N CYS A 68 -20.62 17.77 -8.81
CA CYS A 68 -19.39 17.02 -9.08
C CYS A 68 -18.42 17.87 -9.90
N ARG A 69 -17.55 18.61 -9.20
CA ARG A 69 -16.70 19.67 -9.79
C ARG A 69 -15.32 19.82 -9.13
N ALA A 70 -14.85 18.78 -8.45
CA ALA A 70 -13.61 18.80 -7.69
C ALA A 70 -12.76 17.57 -7.96
N VAL A 71 -11.45 17.74 -7.79
CA VAL A 71 -10.46 16.67 -8.00
C VAL A 71 -10.64 15.52 -6.99
N SER A 72 -11.25 15.80 -5.82
CA SER A 72 -11.55 14.77 -4.82
C SER A 72 -12.64 13.78 -5.25
N LEU A 73 -13.35 14.05 -6.36
CA LEU A 73 -14.34 13.18 -6.98
C LEU A 73 -13.82 12.49 -8.26
N SER A 74 -12.55 12.72 -8.60
CA SER A 74 -11.87 12.09 -9.73
C SER A 74 -11.60 10.62 -9.44
N ILE A 75 -12.03 9.75 -10.34
CA ILE A 75 -11.68 8.33 -10.31
C ILE A 75 -11.20 7.97 -11.70
N TYR A 76 -10.03 7.32 -11.76
CA TYR A 76 -9.24 6.95 -12.95
C TYR A 76 -8.14 7.94 -13.33
N LEU A 77 -6.93 7.52 -12.99
CA LEU A 77 -5.67 7.93 -13.60
C LEU A 77 -4.99 6.63 -14.06
N GLN A 78 -5.44 6.08 -15.19
CA GLN A 78 -4.62 5.14 -15.97
C GLN A 78 -4.15 5.91 -17.20
N GLY A 79 -2.84 6.05 -17.38
CA GLY A 79 -2.29 6.92 -18.42
C GLY A 79 -2.00 8.33 -17.92
N ASP A 80 -1.45 9.15 -18.81
CA ASP A 80 -1.01 10.53 -18.55
C ASP A 80 -2.16 11.56 -18.77
N HIS A 81 -3.43 11.16 -18.61
CA HIS A 81 -4.59 12.05 -18.79
C HIS A 81 -4.80 12.91 -17.54
N GLU A 82 -4.84 14.24 -17.71
CA GLU A 82 -4.98 15.22 -16.62
C GLU A 82 -6.33 15.94 -16.69
N TRP A 83 -6.98 16.18 -15.55
CA TRP A 83 -8.16 17.04 -15.45
C TRP A 83 -7.74 18.50 -15.27
N LEU A 84 -8.14 19.38 -16.19
CA LEU A 84 -7.74 20.79 -16.18
C LEU A 84 -8.69 21.69 -15.38
N GLY A 85 -9.66 21.10 -14.69
CA GLY A 85 -10.58 21.78 -13.79
C GLY A 85 -12.04 21.72 -14.25
N PRO A 86 -12.94 22.44 -13.58
CA PRO A 86 -14.39 22.28 -13.78
C PRO A 86 -14.90 22.76 -15.14
N ASP A 87 -14.12 23.58 -15.86
CA ASP A 87 -14.42 23.98 -17.24
C ASP A 87 -14.02 22.90 -18.26
N ASP A 88 -13.04 22.06 -17.91
CA ASP A 88 -12.59 20.89 -18.68
C ASP A 88 -13.65 19.81 -18.59
N ALA A 89 -13.99 19.43 -17.36
CA ALA A 89 -15.03 18.44 -17.09
C ALA A 89 -15.70 18.70 -15.75
N SER A 90 -17.02 18.86 -15.73
CA SER A 90 -17.79 18.84 -14.50
C SER A 90 -19.26 18.52 -14.71
N MET A 91 -19.95 18.07 -13.66
CA MET A 91 -21.40 17.87 -13.73
C MET A 91 -22.16 18.27 -12.48
N GLU A 92 -23.46 18.43 -12.63
CA GLU A 92 -24.43 18.42 -11.55
C GLU A 92 -25.50 17.40 -11.88
N SER A 93 -25.71 16.44 -10.98
CA SER A 93 -26.76 15.44 -11.16
C SER A 93 -27.95 15.75 -10.28
N PHE A 94 -29.13 15.42 -10.76
CA PHE A 94 -30.38 15.60 -10.04
C PHE A 94 -31.15 14.29 -10.00
N ILE A 95 -31.76 14.04 -8.85
CA ILE A 95 -32.62 12.87 -8.65
C ILE A 95 -33.82 13.21 -7.79
N ALA A 96 -34.96 12.67 -8.19
CA ALA A 96 -36.23 12.80 -7.49
C ALA A 96 -37.16 11.63 -7.90
N TRP A 97 -38.35 11.57 -7.31
CA TRP A 97 -39.36 10.58 -7.70
C TRP A 97 -40.75 11.19 -7.87
N ASN A 98 -41.60 10.52 -8.63
CA ASN A 98 -43.01 10.89 -8.78
C ASN A 98 -43.88 9.62 -8.91
N ALA A 99 -45.15 9.80 -9.29
CA ALA A 99 -46.07 8.67 -9.45
C ALA A 99 -45.69 7.71 -10.60
N ASP A 100 -44.94 8.19 -11.59
CA ASP A 100 -44.63 7.45 -12.82
C ASP A 100 -43.25 6.75 -12.74
N GLY A 101 -42.30 7.29 -11.97
CA GLY A 101 -40.97 6.70 -11.83
C GLY A 101 -39.96 7.52 -11.03
N ILE A 102 -38.70 7.12 -11.17
CA ILE A 102 -37.53 7.91 -10.76
C ILE A 102 -37.20 8.90 -11.86
N CYS A 103 -37.13 10.17 -11.50
CA CYS A 103 -36.75 11.26 -12.37
C CYS A 103 -35.24 11.47 -12.18
N VAL A 104 -34.52 11.60 -13.29
CA VAL A 104 -33.07 11.87 -13.29
C VAL A 104 -32.79 13.03 -14.23
N ALA A 105 -31.90 13.93 -13.81
CA ALA A 105 -31.28 14.87 -14.73
C ALA A 105 -29.77 14.97 -14.50
N VAL A 106 -29.03 15.39 -15.53
CA VAL A 106 -27.62 15.73 -15.43
C VAL A 106 -27.37 16.99 -16.23
N ALA A 107 -26.61 17.90 -15.65
CA ALA A 107 -26.04 19.05 -16.31
C ALA A 107 -24.53 18.88 -16.40
N ALA A 108 -24.00 18.73 -17.60
CA ALA A 108 -22.58 18.51 -17.84
C ALA A 108 -21.93 19.75 -18.47
N TRP A 109 -20.72 20.05 -18.05
CA TRP A 109 -19.80 21.00 -18.66
C TRP A 109 -18.57 20.26 -19.15
N ASP A 110 -18.17 20.63 -20.36
CA ASP A 110 -17.12 19.98 -21.11
C ASP A 110 -16.59 20.99 -22.15
N ASN A 111 -15.27 21.21 -22.18
CA ASN A 111 -14.62 22.14 -23.10
C ASN A 111 -14.43 21.56 -24.52
N GLU A 112 -14.40 20.24 -24.67
CA GLU A 112 -14.14 19.52 -25.92
C GLU A 112 -14.95 18.22 -26.01
N LEU A 113 -15.89 18.14 -26.96
CA LEU A 113 -16.71 16.94 -27.14
C LEU A 113 -16.22 16.07 -28.28
N VAL A 114 -15.67 14.92 -27.93
CA VAL A 114 -15.18 13.83 -28.77
C VAL A 114 -16.13 12.62 -28.72
N ASN A 115 -17.04 12.58 -29.70
CA ASN A 115 -18.01 11.50 -29.87
C ASN A 115 -18.03 10.96 -31.32
N ASP A 116 -16.90 10.52 -31.88
CA ASP A 116 -16.81 9.87 -33.21
C ASP A 116 -16.56 8.36 -33.16
N GLN A 117 -16.55 7.78 -31.96
CA GLN A 117 -16.25 6.38 -31.81
C GLN A 117 -17.45 5.51 -32.26
N PRO A 118 -17.17 4.31 -32.80
CA PRO A 118 -18.22 3.39 -33.18
C PRO A 118 -19.02 2.91 -31.95
N PRO A 119 -20.27 2.43 -32.12
CA PRO A 119 -21.16 2.07 -31.00
C PRO A 119 -20.63 1.01 -30.03
N GLN A 120 -19.58 0.27 -30.37
CA GLN A 120 -18.95 -0.74 -29.49
C GLN A 120 -17.94 -0.14 -28.50
N THR A 121 -17.59 1.14 -28.64
CA THR A 121 -16.58 1.85 -27.84
C THR A 121 -17.12 3.15 -27.24
N LEU A 122 -18.44 3.22 -26.99
CA LEU A 122 -19.11 4.39 -26.38
C LEU A 122 -18.61 4.75 -24.97
N TRP A 123 -17.86 3.84 -24.33
CA TRP A 123 -17.17 4.10 -23.06
C TRP A 123 -15.87 4.91 -23.23
N ASN A 124 -15.47 5.17 -24.48
CA ASN A 124 -14.29 5.95 -24.88
C ASN A 124 -14.71 7.25 -25.59
N GLU A 125 -15.73 7.91 -25.06
CA GLU A 125 -16.33 9.15 -25.57
C GLU A 125 -16.93 9.94 -24.39
N ASP A 126 -17.17 11.23 -24.60
CA ASP A 126 -17.82 12.06 -23.59
C ASP A 126 -19.26 11.62 -23.35
N CYS A 127 -19.56 11.29 -22.12
CA CYS A 127 -20.91 10.85 -21.78
C CYS A 127 -21.19 10.98 -20.30
N VAL A 128 -22.48 10.98 -19.97
CA VAL A 128 -22.94 10.85 -18.59
C VAL A 128 -23.52 9.46 -18.39
N THR A 129 -23.27 8.90 -17.22
CA THR A 129 -23.81 7.62 -16.79
C THR A 129 -24.63 7.81 -15.53
N ALA A 130 -25.75 7.08 -15.45
CA ALA A 130 -26.52 6.96 -14.23
C ALA A 130 -26.86 5.50 -13.97
N VAL A 131 -26.81 5.14 -12.70
CA VAL A 131 -27.21 3.82 -12.21
C VAL A 131 -28.22 4.01 -11.11
N VAL A 132 -29.36 3.33 -11.22
CA VAL A 132 -30.39 3.24 -10.18
C VAL A 132 -30.73 1.76 -9.98
N GLU A 133 -30.48 1.26 -8.79
CA GLU A 133 -30.59 -0.14 -8.41
C GLU A 133 -31.45 -0.31 -7.16
N THR A 134 -32.07 -1.48 -7.02
CA THR A 134 -32.91 -1.80 -5.85
C THR A 134 -32.18 -2.64 -4.81
N GLN A 135 -30.94 -3.06 -5.09
CA GLN A 135 -30.10 -3.85 -4.20
C GLN A 135 -28.67 -3.32 -4.21
N SER A 136 -27.96 -3.57 -3.11
CA SER A 136 -26.58 -3.14 -2.94
C SER A 136 -25.61 -3.99 -3.77
N ASP A 137 -24.64 -3.34 -4.42
CA ASP A 137 -23.47 -3.99 -5.03
C ASP A 137 -22.31 -4.18 -4.03
N ALA A 138 -22.52 -3.92 -2.74
CA ALA A 138 -21.45 -3.91 -1.75
C ALA A 138 -20.80 -5.28 -1.52
N ASP A 139 -21.58 -6.36 -1.59
CA ASP A 139 -21.17 -7.71 -1.15
C ASP A 139 -21.24 -8.78 -2.25
N ARG A 140 -21.34 -8.35 -3.53
CA ARG A 140 -21.52 -9.27 -4.65
C ARG A 140 -20.22 -9.91 -5.13
N ALA A 141 -20.28 -11.19 -5.46
CA ALA A 141 -19.17 -11.92 -6.08
C ALA A 141 -19.09 -11.60 -7.60
N PRO A 142 -17.93 -11.72 -8.25
CA PRO A 142 -17.79 -11.38 -9.68
C PRO A 142 -18.69 -12.17 -10.65
N ASP A 143 -19.20 -13.31 -10.20
CA ASP A 143 -20.04 -14.27 -10.92
C ASP A 143 -21.55 -14.14 -10.59
N ASP A 144 -21.91 -13.22 -9.70
CA ASP A 144 -23.29 -12.95 -9.35
C ASP A 144 -24.13 -12.43 -10.55
N PRO A 145 -25.42 -12.80 -10.66
CA PRO A 145 -26.29 -12.31 -11.74
C PRO A 145 -26.44 -10.78 -11.69
N PRO A 146 -26.71 -10.06 -12.80
CA PRO A 146 -26.85 -8.61 -12.79
C PRO A 146 -27.84 -8.10 -11.73
N ILE A 147 -27.52 -6.98 -11.07
CA ILE A 147 -28.43 -6.34 -10.10
C ILE A 147 -29.71 -5.88 -10.81
N PRO A 148 -30.91 -6.19 -10.27
CA PRO A 148 -32.15 -5.58 -10.74
C PRO A 148 -32.07 -4.05 -10.64
N GLY A 149 -32.23 -3.37 -11.77
CA GLY A 149 -32.02 -1.94 -11.86
C GLY A 149 -31.85 -1.45 -13.30
N VAL A 150 -31.56 -0.16 -13.43
CA VAL A 150 -31.31 0.49 -14.71
C VAL A 150 -29.93 1.12 -14.70
N ARG A 151 -29.12 0.75 -15.69
CA ARG A 151 -27.80 1.32 -15.97
C ARG A 151 -27.86 1.92 -17.36
N PHE A 152 -27.63 3.21 -17.49
CA PHE A 152 -27.59 3.84 -18.81
C PHE A 152 -26.43 4.81 -18.92
N LEU A 153 -25.94 4.91 -20.15
CA LEU A 153 -24.95 5.88 -20.59
C LEU A 153 -25.59 6.70 -21.71
N ILE A 154 -25.51 8.02 -21.61
CA ILE A 154 -26.08 8.96 -22.57
C ILE A 154 -24.95 9.80 -23.16
N VAL A 155 -24.79 9.66 -24.47
CA VAL A 155 -23.85 10.42 -25.29
C VAL A 155 -24.60 11.63 -25.88
N PRO A 156 -24.07 12.86 -25.77
CA PRO A 156 -24.72 14.05 -26.29
C PRO A 156 -24.80 14.05 -27.83
N PRO A 157 -25.68 14.89 -28.43
CA PRO A 157 -25.78 15.00 -29.88
C PRO A 157 -24.54 15.69 -30.47
N ARG A 158 -24.09 15.23 -31.65
CA ARG A 158 -22.96 15.78 -32.41
C ARG A 158 -23.41 16.20 -33.81
N GLY A 159 -23.34 17.50 -34.10
CA GLY A 159 -23.80 18.02 -35.40
C GLY A 159 -25.26 17.67 -35.66
N ASP A 160 -25.53 16.94 -36.75
CA ASP A 160 -26.86 16.43 -37.11
C ASP A 160 -27.19 15.06 -36.47
N GLU A 161 -26.23 14.41 -35.80
CA GLU A 161 -26.45 13.13 -35.13
C GLU A 161 -27.20 13.32 -33.81
N PRO A 162 -28.28 12.54 -33.56
CA PRO A 162 -29.03 12.63 -32.32
C PRO A 162 -28.22 12.04 -31.14
N ALA A 163 -28.62 12.41 -29.92
CA ALA A 163 -28.10 11.79 -28.71
C ALA A 163 -28.28 10.27 -28.75
N ARG A 164 -27.32 9.53 -28.18
CA ARG A 164 -27.33 8.07 -28.14
C ARG A 164 -27.47 7.61 -26.70
N ILE A 165 -28.31 6.60 -26.47
CA ILE A 165 -28.42 5.92 -25.17
C ILE A 165 -27.94 4.48 -25.31
N PHE A 166 -27.11 4.05 -24.38
CA PHE A 166 -26.66 2.67 -24.26
C PHE A 166 -27.13 2.09 -22.92
N ASP A 167 -27.77 0.93 -22.99
CA ASP A 167 -28.14 0.11 -21.84
C ASP A 167 -27.46 -1.26 -22.02
N PRO A 168 -26.47 -1.62 -21.19
CA PRO A 168 -25.72 -2.87 -21.36
C PRO A 168 -26.59 -4.12 -21.17
N ALA A 169 -27.76 -4.00 -20.53
CA ALA A 169 -28.68 -5.10 -20.31
C ALA A 169 -29.74 -5.23 -21.42
N ARG A 170 -29.92 -4.22 -22.29
CA ARG A 170 -31.07 -4.15 -23.23
C ARG A 170 -30.67 -3.66 -24.62
N ALA A 171 -31.04 -4.40 -25.66
CA ALA A 171 -30.73 -4.05 -27.06
C ALA A 171 -31.40 -2.74 -27.56
N LYS A 172 -32.52 -2.32 -26.93
CA LYS A 172 -33.14 -1.00 -27.08
C LYS A 172 -33.61 -0.55 -25.70
N SER A 173 -33.13 0.61 -25.26
CA SER A 173 -33.58 1.20 -23.99
C SER A 173 -35.02 1.72 -24.12
N PRO A 174 -35.93 1.35 -23.20
CA PRO A 174 -37.29 1.90 -23.16
C PRO A 174 -37.37 3.25 -22.41
N LEU A 175 -36.23 3.82 -22.01
CA LEU A 175 -36.17 5.06 -21.23
C LEU A 175 -36.74 6.23 -22.04
N THR A 176 -37.60 7.03 -21.41
CA THR A 176 -37.97 8.35 -21.96
C THR A 176 -36.87 9.32 -21.55
N TYR A 177 -36.14 9.87 -22.52
CA TYR A 177 -35.05 10.81 -22.26
C TYR A 177 -35.00 11.95 -23.26
N LYS A 178 -34.40 13.07 -22.86
CA LYS A 178 -34.11 14.22 -23.70
C LYS A 178 -32.72 14.77 -23.40
N VAL A 179 -32.02 15.21 -24.44
CA VAL A 179 -30.72 15.88 -24.32
C VAL A 179 -30.80 17.23 -25.01
N LYS A 180 -30.29 18.28 -24.38
CA LYS A 180 -30.28 19.65 -24.91
C LYS A 180 -28.89 20.26 -24.74
N ARG A 181 -28.38 20.88 -25.80
CA ARG A 181 -27.10 21.60 -25.78
C ARG A 181 -27.26 22.97 -25.13
N HIS A 182 -26.25 23.41 -24.40
CA HIS A 182 -26.10 24.80 -23.96
C HIS A 182 -24.66 25.28 -24.19
N THR A 183 -24.41 26.56 -23.92
CA THR A 183 -23.04 27.10 -23.95
C THR A 183 -22.18 26.35 -22.93
N GLY A 184 -21.10 25.73 -23.40
CA GLY A 184 -20.14 24.99 -22.57
C GLY A 184 -20.58 23.60 -22.11
N GLY A 185 -21.63 23.00 -22.70
CA GLY A 185 -22.02 21.63 -22.31
C GLY A 185 -23.42 21.18 -22.77
N TYR A 186 -24.04 20.32 -21.98
CA TYR A 186 -25.35 19.74 -22.27
C TYR A 186 -26.12 19.32 -21.02
N THR A 187 -27.45 19.31 -21.14
CA THR A 187 -28.36 18.73 -20.15
C THR A 187 -28.95 17.43 -20.65
N VAL A 188 -29.16 16.51 -19.71
CA VAL A 188 -29.87 15.24 -19.89
C VAL A 188 -31.01 15.21 -18.90
N GLU A 189 -32.18 14.80 -19.35
CA GLU A 189 -33.30 14.42 -18.50
C GLU A 189 -33.82 13.05 -18.88
N ALA A 190 -34.20 12.26 -17.89
CA ALA A 190 -34.74 10.93 -18.09
C ALA A 190 -35.78 10.56 -17.03
N LEU A 191 -36.80 9.84 -17.47
CA LEU A 191 -37.73 9.12 -16.60
C LEU A 191 -37.38 7.63 -16.61
N ILE A 192 -37.13 7.07 -15.44
CA ILE A 192 -37.03 5.62 -15.20
C ILE A 192 -38.39 5.16 -14.64
N PRO A 193 -39.26 4.54 -15.44
CA PRO A 193 -40.56 4.08 -14.96
C PRO A 193 -40.41 3.03 -13.84
N TRP A 194 -41.36 3.02 -12.89
CA TRP A 194 -41.36 2.02 -11.81
C TRP A 194 -41.34 0.57 -12.31
N SER A 195 -41.91 0.32 -13.49
CA SER A 195 -41.90 -1.00 -14.14
C SER A 195 -40.50 -1.50 -14.55
N MET A 196 -39.47 -0.66 -14.51
CA MET A 196 -38.08 -1.05 -14.79
C MET A 196 -37.28 -1.42 -13.54
N LEU A 197 -37.82 -1.22 -12.34
CA LEU A 197 -37.12 -1.37 -11.06
C LEU A 197 -37.63 -2.55 -10.22
N ASP A 198 -38.16 -3.61 -10.84
CA ASP A 198 -38.57 -4.91 -10.25
C ASP A 198 -39.03 -4.92 -8.76
N ASP A 199 -40.33 -5.14 -8.52
CA ASP A 199 -40.92 -5.41 -7.20
C ASP A 199 -40.71 -4.33 -6.10
N ILE A 200 -40.63 -3.04 -6.46
CA ILE A 200 -40.64 -1.92 -5.50
C ILE A 200 -41.96 -1.15 -5.48
N THR A 201 -42.43 -0.80 -4.27
CA THR A 201 -43.56 0.12 -4.07
C THR A 201 -43.02 1.54 -3.88
N PRO A 202 -43.47 2.53 -4.66
CA PRO A 202 -42.97 3.89 -4.55
C PRO A 202 -43.63 4.66 -3.40
N GLU A 203 -43.04 4.55 -2.21
CA GLU A 203 -43.46 5.27 -1.01
C GLU A 203 -42.24 5.78 -0.22
N PRO A 204 -42.40 6.85 0.60
CA PRO A 204 -41.34 7.27 1.50
C PRO A 204 -40.83 6.12 2.37
N GLY A 205 -39.51 5.96 2.43
CA GLY A 205 -38.86 4.82 3.11
C GLY A 205 -38.38 3.71 2.16
N THR A 206 -38.80 3.70 0.89
CA THR A 206 -38.31 2.71 -0.09
C THR A 206 -36.82 2.92 -0.38
N PRO A 207 -35.97 1.90 -0.17
CA PRO A 207 -34.53 2.01 -0.40
C PRO A 207 -34.19 1.91 -1.89
N LEU A 208 -33.14 2.63 -2.28
CA LEU A 208 -32.55 2.63 -3.61
C LEU A 208 -31.02 2.71 -3.51
N PHE A 209 -30.34 2.44 -4.61
CA PHE A 209 -28.90 2.65 -4.73
C PHE A 209 -28.61 3.41 -6.01
N VAL A 210 -27.85 4.51 -5.90
CA VAL A 210 -27.70 5.49 -6.98
C VAL A 210 -26.23 5.80 -7.29
N ARG A 211 -25.91 6.04 -8.55
CA ARG A 211 -24.61 6.58 -8.98
C ARG A 211 -24.79 7.48 -10.18
N PHE A 212 -24.01 8.55 -10.20
CA PHE A 212 -23.83 9.41 -11.37
C PHE A 212 -22.34 9.50 -11.69
N SER A 213 -21.98 9.35 -12.96
CA SER A 213 -20.62 9.59 -13.45
C SER A 213 -20.64 10.37 -14.75
N MET A 214 -19.55 11.08 -15.03
CA MET A 214 -19.22 11.64 -16.32
C MET A 214 -17.92 11.01 -16.81
N ILE A 215 -17.86 10.68 -18.09
CA ILE A 215 -16.65 10.26 -18.79
C ILE A 215 -16.28 11.42 -19.72
N ASP A 216 -14.99 11.71 -19.75
CA ASP A 216 -14.36 12.85 -20.40
C ASP A 216 -13.16 12.33 -21.21
N TYR A 217 -13.21 12.55 -22.53
CA TYR A 217 -12.21 12.10 -23.50
C TYR A 217 -11.92 13.24 -24.47
N ASP A 218 -10.72 13.80 -24.37
CA ASP A 218 -10.30 14.91 -25.22
C ASP A 218 -9.48 14.41 -26.41
N ASN A 219 -9.38 15.22 -27.47
CA ASN A 219 -8.51 14.90 -28.60
C ASN A 219 -7.03 14.84 -28.19
N ARG A 220 -6.67 15.50 -27.08
CA ARG A 220 -5.32 15.47 -26.49
C ARG A 220 -4.92 14.10 -25.97
N ASP A 221 -5.89 13.27 -25.58
CA ASP A 221 -5.64 11.98 -24.94
C ASP A 221 -5.09 10.96 -25.95
N GLY A 222 -5.54 11.04 -27.22
CA GLY A 222 -4.87 10.47 -28.39
C GLY A 222 -4.66 8.94 -28.41
N ASP A 223 -5.14 8.22 -27.40
CA ASP A 223 -4.93 6.79 -27.20
C ASP A 223 -6.25 6.01 -27.02
N GLN A 224 -6.16 4.69 -26.86
CA GLN A 224 -7.31 3.82 -26.54
C GLN A 224 -7.32 3.38 -25.08
N VAL A 225 -6.69 4.16 -24.20
CA VAL A 225 -6.74 3.96 -22.75
C VAL A 225 -8.08 4.51 -22.25
N VAL A 226 -8.57 3.95 -21.14
CA VAL A 226 -9.85 4.35 -20.55
C VAL A 226 -9.81 5.86 -20.23
N PRO A 227 -10.81 6.65 -20.62
CA PRO A 227 -10.81 8.09 -20.43
C PRO A 227 -10.86 8.52 -18.96
N TYR A 228 -10.68 9.82 -18.73
CA TYR A 228 -10.89 10.42 -17.42
C TYR A 228 -12.37 10.30 -17.00
N ALA A 229 -12.63 10.05 -15.72
CA ALA A 229 -14.00 9.95 -15.20
C ALA A 229 -14.20 10.70 -13.87
N LEU A 230 -15.30 11.44 -13.80
CA LEU A 230 -15.78 12.10 -12.59
C LEU A 230 -16.98 11.33 -12.06
N THR A 231 -16.92 10.84 -10.83
CA THR A 231 -18.05 10.11 -10.24
C THR A 231 -18.47 10.73 -8.92
N TRP A 232 -19.75 11.03 -8.79
CA TRP A 232 -20.28 11.49 -7.50
C TRP A 232 -20.40 10.31 -6.54
N HIS A 233 -19.78 10.46 -5.37
CA HIS A 233 -19.89 9.55 -4.23
C HIS A 233 -19.82 10.34 -2.91
N PRO A 234 -20.59 9.95 -1.88
CA PRO A 234 -20.36 10.44 -0.53
C PRO A 234 -18.95 10.04 -0.06
N SER A 235 -18.28 10.92 0.69
CA SER A 235 -17.01 10.68 1.36
C SER A 235 -17.03 9.47 2.32
N TRP A 236 -18.13 9.22 3.05
CA TRP A 236 -18.27 7.99 3.86
C TRP A 236 -18.44 6.72 3.02
N TYR A 237 -18.75 6.86 1.73
CA TYR A 237 -18.86 5.74 0.79
C TYR A 237 -17.52 5.43 0.09
N GLN A 238 -16.46 6.21 0.36
CA GLN A 238 -15.12 5.95 -0.17
C GLN A 238 -14.47 4.77 0.55
N SER A 239 -14.24 3.68 -0.18
CA SER A 239 -13.38 2.60 0.30
C SER A 239 -11.91 3.03 0.20
N PRO A 240 -11.05 2.72 1.19
CA PRO A 240 -9.62 3.05 1.21
C PRO A 240 -8.77 2.45 0.07
N TYR A 241 -9.36 1.66 -0.82
CA TYR A 241 -8.71 1.12 -1.99
C TYR A 241 -9.34 1.81 -3.21
N ARG A 242 -8.52 2.18 -4.19
CA ARG A 242 -8.93 2.46 -5.59
C ARG A 242 -9.72 1.25 -6.12
N ARG A 243 -10.95 1.05 -5.65
CA ARG A 243 -11.85 -0.02 -6.07
C ARG A 243 -12.51 0.41 -7.37
N PRO A 244 -12.87 -0.54 -8.24
CA PRO A 244 -13.48 -0.23 -9.52
C PRO A 244 -14.76 0.61 -9.34
N PRO A 245 -15.12 1.43 -10.33
CA PRO A 245 -16.27 2.36 -10.43
C PRO A 245 -17.63 1.64 -10.47
N GLY A 246 -17.75 0.48 -9.82
CA GLY A 246 -18.89 -0.42 -9.94
C GLY A 246 -20.03 -0.14 -8.96
N LYS A 247 -19.78 0.54 -7.82
CA LYS A 247 -20.73 0.54 -6.69
C LYS A 247 -21.63 1.78 -6.62
N THR A 248 -22.79 1.64 -6.00
CA THR A 248 -23.90 2.61 -5.93
C THR A 248 -24.18 3.06 -4.49
N ALA A 249 -24.39 4.36 -4.27
CA ALA A 249 -24.60 4.94 -2.94
C ALA A 249 -26.02 4.66 -2.41
N PRO A 250 -26.20 4.26 -1.13
CA PRO A 250 -27.51 3.94 -0.59
C PRO A 250 -28.38 5.19 -0.38
N ALA A 251 -29.61 5.11 -0.84
CA ALA A 251 -30.59 6.19 -0.85
C ALA A 251 -31.97 5.68 -0.39
N VAL A 252 -32.87 6.62 -0.09
CA VAL A 252 -34.23 6.33 0.36
C VAL A 252 -35.20 7.37 -0.19
N LEU A 253 -36.38 6.94 -0.65
CA LEU A 253 -37.43 7.86 -1.07
C LEU A 253 -37.94 8.67 0.13
N VAL A 254 -38.16 9.97 -0.05
CA VAL A 254 -38.74 10.87 0.96
C VAL A 254 -39.78 11.78 0.32
N ASP A 255 -40.73 12.29 1.11
CA ASP A 255 -41.71 13.25 0.60
C ASP A 255 -41.05 14.59 0.23
N ALA A 256 -40.14 15.07 1.09
CA ALA A 256 -39.37 16.29 0.86
C ALA A 256 -38.04 16.21 1.61
N LEU A 257 -37.05 16.98 1.15
CA LEU A 257 -35.81 17.19 1.90
C LEU A 257 -36.11 18.06 3.13
N VAL A 258 -35.74 17.56 4.32
CA VAL A 258 -35.94 18.29 5.59
C VAL A 258 -34.59 18.77 6.09
N ARG A 259 -34.51 20.08 6.37
CA ARG A 259 -33.29 20.74 6.85
C ARG A 259 -33.40 21.13 8.31
N SER A 260 -32.35 20.84 9.05
CA SER A 260 -32.13 21.26 10.42
C SER A 260 -30.63 21.47 10.65
N PRO A 261 -30.22 22.07 11.78
CA PRO A 261 -28.81 22.18 12.13
C PRO A 261 -28.06 20.84 12.17
N GLU A 262 -28.77 19.74 12.40
CA GLU A 262 -28.25 18.37 12.44
C GLU A 262 -28.23 17.67 11.07
N THR A 263 -28.83 18.27 10.04
CA THR A 263 -28.83 17.70 8.68
C THR A 263 -27.41 17.58 8.16
N ASP A 264 -27.04 16.38 7.71
CA ASP A 264 -25.84 16.15 6.93
C ASP A 264 -26.08 16.54 5.47
N LEU A 265 -25.25 17.44 4.95
CA LEU A 265 -25.37 18.03 3.63
C LEU A 265 -24.41 17.47 2.60
N GLU A 266 -23.74 16.35 2.89
CA GLU A 266 -22.73 15.76 2.01
C GLU A 266 -23.23 15.38 0.60
N SER A 267 -24.54 15.16 0.42
CA SER A 267 -25.13 14.98 -0.91
C SER A 267 -25.41 16.29 -1.65
N GLU A 268 -25.55 17.41 -0.95
CA GLU A 268 -25.92 18.72 -1.50
C GLU A 268 -24.75 19.72 -1.54
N VAL A 269 -23.68 19.46 -0.79
CA VAL A 269 -22.53 20.37 -0.62
C VAL A 269 -21.23 19.61 -0.78
N LEU A 270 -20.38 20.11 -1.66
CA LEU A 270 -19.04 19.62 -1.89
C LEU A 270 -18.04 20.45 -1.08
N LEU A 271 -17.39 19.81 -0.09
CA LEU A 271 -16.28 20.37 0.68
C LEU A 271 -14.96 19.83 0.13
N ASP A 272 -14.34 20.58 -0.79
CA ASP A 272 -13.09 20.20 -1.42
C ASP A 272 -11.86 20.75 -0.68
N VAL A 273 -10.95 19.85 -0.33
CA VAL A 273 -9.69 20.07 0.37
C VAL A 273 -8.83 18.83 0.19
N ASP A 274 -7.51 18.94 0.14
CA ASP A 274 -6.67 17.74 0.11
C ASP A 274 -6.77 17.01 1.46
N ASN A 275 -7.08 15.71 1.45
CA ASN A 275 -7.15 14.89 2.67
C ASN A 275 -5.80 14.81 3.39
N CYS A 276 -4.69 14.91 2.65
CA CYS A 276 -3.33 14.93 3.16
C CYS A 276 -2.52 15.94 2.36
N PRO A 277 -2.66 17.25 2.64
CA PRO A 277 -2.01 18.30 1.87
C PRO A 277 -0.50 18.09 1.79
N PRO A 278 0.15 18.48 0.67
CA PRO A 278 1.60 18.35 0.53
C PRO A 278 2.33 18.99 1.72
N VAL A 279 3.28 18.24 2.30
CA VAL A 279 4.04 18.65 3.50
C VAL A 279 4.74 19.99 3.32
N GLU A 280 5.11 20.34 2.09
CA GLU A 280 5.83 21.57 1.75
C GLU A 280 4.91 22.79 1.59
N ASN A 281 3.61 22.59 1.41
CA ASN A 281 2.69 23.70 1.19
C ASN A 281 2.40 24.42 2.51
N PRO A 282 2.66 25.74 2.60
CA PRO A 282 2.38 26.51 3.81
C PRO A 282 0.88 26.79 4.01
N THR A 283 0.07 26.49 3.01
CA THR A 283 -1.37 26.78 3.00
C THR A 283 -2.17 25.65 2.36
N VAL A 284 -3.40 25.48 2.82
CA VAL A 284 -4.37 24.52 2.27
C VAL A 284 -5.57 25.27 1.70
N PRO A 285 -5.84 25.18 0.38
CA PRO A 285 -7.07 25.70 -0.19
C PRO A 285 -8.25 24.81 0.23
N ILE A 286 -9.35 25.45 0.61
CA ILE A 286 -10.63 24.83 0.94
C ILE A 286 -11.69 25.50 0.08
N THR A 287 -12.39 24.70 -0.72
CA THR A 287 -13.50 25.14 -1.58
C THR A 287 -14.79 24.50 -1.10
N ILE A 288 -15.86 25.28 -1.06
CA ILE A 288 -17.19 24.83 -0.67
C ILE A 288 -18.13 25.16 -1.82
N ASP A 289 -18.59 24.15 -2.53
CA ASP A 289 -19.52 24.28 -3.64
C ASP A 289 -20.90 23.76 -3.26
N LEU A 290 -21.92 24.57 -3.50
CA LEU A 290 -23.30 24.24 -3.18
C LEU A 290 -24.01 23.71 -4.42
N GLY A 291 -24.74 22.61 -4.26
CA GLY A 291 -25.74 22.18 -5.22
C GLY A 291 -26.80 23.26 -5.41
N LEU A 292 -27.36 23.38 -6.62
CA LEU A 292 -28.29 24.43 -6.98
C LEU A 292 -29.51 24.51 -6.04
N HIS A 293 -29.96 23.37 -5.51
CA HIS A 293 -31.07 23.29 -4.56
C HIS A 293 -30.75 24.05 -3.26
N ILE A 294 -29.69 23.67 -2.53
CA ILE A 294 -29.29 24.34 -1.29
C ILE A 294 -28.77 25.77 -1.51
N GLY A 295 -28.16 26.02 -2.67
CA GLY A 295 -27.72 27.36 -3.07
C GLY A 295 -28.84 28.40 -3.06
N ARG A 296 -30.11 28.03 -3.30
CA ARG A 296 -31.25 28.97 -3.28
C ARG A 296 -31.56 29.51 -1.88
N GLU A 297 -31.35 28.70 -0.85
CA GLU A 297 -31.65 29.07 0.55
C GLU A 297 -30.41 29.59 1.31
N ALA A 298 -29.22 29.16 0.88
CA ALA A 298 -27.97 29.54 1.52
C ALA A 298 -27.58 31.00 1.27
N GLN A 299 -27.12 31.67 2.33
CA GLN A 299 -26.65 33.06 2.31
C GLN A 299 -25.18 33.19 2.68
N ALA A 300 -24.67 32.30 3.54
CA ALA A 300 -23.27 32.30 3.98
C ALA A 300 -22.86 30.89 4.42
N VAL A 301 -21.55 30.70 4.59
CA VAL A 301 -20.98 29.49 5.20
C VAL A 301 -20.23 29.89 6.47
N GLU A 302 -20.37 29.09 7.52
CA GLU A 302 -19.51 29.15 8.69
C GLU A 302 -18.58 27.93 8.69
N LEU A 303 -17.31 28.17 8.36
CA LEU A 303 -16.25 27.17 8.33
C LEU A 303 -15.64 27.02 9.73
N LEU A 304 -15.56 25.79 10.19
CA LEU A 304 -14.94 25.41 11.44
C LEU A 304 -13.82 24.41 11.17
N ILE A 305 -12.71 24.55 11.88
CA ILE A 305 -11.65 23.55 11.88
C ILE A 305 -11.38 23.20 13.34
N ASP A 306 -11.67 21.95 13.69
CA ASP A 306 -11.46 21.38 15.01
C ASP A 306 -10.26 20.41 14.93
N ASP A 307 -9.41 20.40 15.94
CA ASP A 307 -8.31 19.42 16.02
C ASP A 307 -8.80 18.08 16.57
N TRP A 308 -7.91 17.08 16.61
CA TRP A 308 -8.18 15.73 17.13
C TRP A 308 -8.52 15.69 18.63
N ARG A 309 -8.37 16.80 19.35
CA ARG A 309 -8.79 16.97 20.75
C ARG A 309 -10.16 17.64 20.86
N SER A 310 -10.81 17.89 19.72
CA SER A 310 -12.04 18.67 19.60
C SER A 310 -11.88 20.12 20.06
N GLU A 311 -10.66 20.66 19.98
CA GLU A 311 -10.39 22.08 20.22
C GLU A 311 -10.53 22.87 18.92
N ARG A 312 -11.27 23.98 18.97
CA ARG A 312 -11.54 24.84 17.80
C ARG A 312 -10.30 25.63 17.42
N ALA A 313 -9.68 25.28 16.30
CA ALA A 313 -8.52 25.98 15.73
C ALA A 313 -8.94 27.17 14.86
N VAL A 314 -9.98 27.03 14.04
CA VAL A 314 -10.44 28.09 13.13
C VAL A 314 -11.96 28.22 13.16
N THR A 315 -12.47 29.44 13.24
CA THR A 315 -13.87 29.79 12.98
C THR A 315 -13.89 30.95 11.99
N GLN A 316 -14.44 30.73 10.81
CA GLN A 316 -14.48 31.73 9.75
C GLN A 316 -15.88 31.78 9.12
N LYS A 317 -16.46 32.98 9.04
CA LYS A 317 -17.65 33.20 8.24
C LYS A 317 -17.23 33.61 6.82
N LEU A 318 -17.79 32.94 5.82
CA LEU A 318 -17.50 33.13 4.41
C LEU A 318 -18.77 33.58 3.69
N ASP A 319 -18.63 34.64 2.89
CA ASP A 319 -19.68 35.07 1.98
C ASP A 319 -19.70 34.16 0.75
N LEU A 320 -20.91 33.86 0.26
CA LEU A 320 -21.09 33.08 -0.96
C LEU A 320 -20.90 33.98 -2.18
N THR A 321 -20.01 33.57 -3.08
CA THR A 321 -19.93 34.11 -4.43
C THR A 321 -20.93 33.40 -5.32
N SER A 322 -21.46 34.11 -6.32
CA SER A 322 -22.40 33.52 -7.26
C SER A 322 -21.88 33.64 -8.68
N THR A 323 -21.88 32.53 -9.40
CA THR A 323 -21.53 32.47 -10.83
C THR A 323 -22.76 32.05 -11.61
N ASP A 324 -23.12 32.86 -12.61
CA ASP A 324 -24.22 32.52 -13.51
C ASP A 324 -23.84 31.25 -14.29
N SER A 325 -24.71 30.25 -14.20
CA SER A 325 -24.64 29.07 -15.05
C SER A 325 -25.91 28.97 -15.89
N ALA A 326 -25.89 28.13 -16.92
CA ALA A 326 -27.06 27.87 -17.76
C ALA A 326 -28.31 27.38 -16.99
N LEU A 327 -28.16 27.03 -15.70
CA LEU A 327 -29.16 26.39 -14.85
C LEU A 327 -29.49 27.18 -13.58
N GLY A 328 -28.96 28.39 -13.45
CA GLY A 328 -29.08 29.24 -12.28
C GLY A 328 -27.74 29.63 -11.68
N ALA A 329 -27.78 30.49 -10.68
CA ALA A 329 -26.58 31.04 -10.07
C ALA A 329 -25.97 30.01 -9.10
N LYS A 330 -24.87 29.36 -9.53
CA LYS A 330 -24.08 28.46 -8.68
C LYS A 330 -23.51 29.28 -7.53
N LYS A 331 -23.50 28.74 -6.32
CA LYS A 331 -22.93 29.41 -5.15
C LYS A 331 -21.73 28.64 -4.62
N SER A 332 -20.68 29.36 -4.30
CA SER A 332 -19.43 28.80 -3.79
C SER A 332 -18.83 29.71 -2.73
N ALA A 333 -17.93 29.15 -1.92
CA ALA A 333 -17.04 29.91 -1.06
C ALA A 333 -15.65 29.27 -1.11
N ALA A 334 -14.61 30.09 -0.93
CA ALA A 334 -13.23 29.63 -0.85
C ALA A 334 -12.56 30.22 0.39
N PHE A 335 -11.70 29.42 1.01
CA PHE A 335 -10.87 29.83 2.13
C PHE A 335 -9.47 29.22 1.98
N THR A 336 -8.44 29.99 2.33
CA THR A 336 -7.07 29.49 2.33
C THR A 336 -6.60 29.40 3.78
N TRP A 337 -6.43 28.18 4.27
CA TRP A 337 -5.98 27.93 5.63
C TRP A 337 -4.45 27.99 5.71
N SER A 338 -3.89 28.91 6.50
CA SER A 338 -2.44 28.91 6.80
C SER A 338 -2.10 27.78 7.77
N LEU A 339 -1.00 27.09 7.48
CA LEU A 339 -0.45 26.00 8.30
C LEU A 339 0.80 26.40 9.08
N ASP A 340 1.09 27.70 9.24
CA ASP A 340 2.37 28.13 9.86
C ASP A 340 2.46 27.76 11.35
N ASP A 341 1.33 27.81 12.06
CA ASP A 341 1.22 27.44 13.48
C ASP A 341 0.34 26.19 13.69
N VAL A 342 0.11 25.40 12.63
CA VAL A 342 -0.75 24.21 12.68
C VAL A 342 0.12 22.97 12.93
N PRO A 343 0.00 22.30 14.09
CA PRO A 343 0.79 21.11 14.38
C PRO A 343 0.38 19.93 13.51
N TYR A 344 1.25 18.92 13.49
CA TYR A 344 0.90 17.61 12.94
C TYR A 344 -0.34 17.06 13.65
N GLY A 345 -1.31 16.56 12.89
CA GLY A 345 -2.42 15.80 13.43
C GLY A 345 -3.65 15.75 12.53
N GLN A 346 -4.70 15.12 13.03
CA GLN A 346 -5.99 15.02 12.35
C GLN A 346 -6.87 16.22 12.70
N TYR A 347 -7.50 16.80 11.68
CA TYR A 347 -8.38 17.93 11.81
C TYR A 347 -9.71 17.61 11.14
N THR A 348 -10.81 18.00 11.77
CA THR A 348 -12.13 17.92 11.19
C THR A 348 -12.54 19.31 10.71
N ILE A 349 -12.74 19.44 9.41
CA ILE A 349 -13.23 20.65 8.76
C ILE A 349 -14.74 20.51 8.62
N THR A 350 -15.50 21.45 9.19
CA THR A 350 -16.96 21.49 9.11
C THR A 350 -17.40 22.78 8.41
N ALA A 351 -18.16 22.65 7.32
CA ALA A 351 -18.84 23.78 6.69
C ALA A 351 -20.32 23.76 7.09
N ARG A 352 -20.73 24.72 7.94
CA ARG A 352 -22.14 24.95 8.30
C ARG A 352 -22.78 25.92 7.32
N ILE A 353 -23.88 25.52 6.68
CA ILE A 353 -24.55 26.35 5.69
C ILE A 353 -25.64 27.18 6.38
N LEU A 354 -25.61 28.50 6.20
CA LEU A 354 -26.50 29.42 6.90
C LEU A 354 -27.52 30.03 5.95
N ASN A 355 -28.76 30.15 6.39
CA ASN A 355 -29.81 30.87 5.67
C ASN A 355 -29.74 32.39 5.90
N ALA A 356 -30.67 33.15 5.30
CA ALA A 356 -30.75 34.61 5.44
C ALA A 356 -30.99 35.11 6.88
N LYS A 357 -31.53 34.27 7.78
CA LYS A 357 -31.73 34.59 9.21
C LYS A 357 -30.50 34.24 10.06
N GLY A 358 -29.51 33.55 9.47
CA GLY A 358 -28.35 33.02 10.18
C GLY A 358 -28.58 31.66 10.84
N ASP A 359 -29.73 31.01 10.61
CA ASP A 359 -29.98 29.66 11.09
C ASP A 359 -29.23 28.63 10.22
N SER A 360 -28.71 27.58 10.84
CA SER A 360 -28.03 26.48 10.14
C SER A 360 -29.04 25.62 9.38
N LEU A 361 -28.81 25.45 8.08
CA LEU A 361 -29.52 24.53 7.19
C LEU A 361 -28.97 23.09 7.27
N GLY A 362 -27.82 22.93 7.91
CA GLY A 362 -27.09 21.67 8.04
C GLY A 362 -25.58 21.89 7.91
N SER A 363 -24.82 20.82 7.85
CA SER A 363 -23.36 20.87 7.68
C SER A 363 -22.82 19.73 6.84
N VAL A 364 -21.68 19.96 6.20
CA VAL A 364 -20.82 18.90 5.65
C VAL A 364 -19.51 18.89 6.43
N ARG A 365 -18.93 17.70 6.62
CA ARG A 365 -17.68 17.51 7.37
C ARG A 365 -16.67 16.74 6.55
N ARG A 366 -15.39 17.01 6.79
CA ARG A 366 -14.29 16.26 6.20
C ARG A 366 -13.09 16.20 7.12
N ASP A 367 -12.52 15.02 7.27
CA ASP A 367 -11.31 14.81 8.05
C ASP A 367 -10.07 14.96 7.15
N VAL A 368 -9.10 15.72 7.65
CA VAL A 368 -7.85 16.04 6.97
C VAL A 368 -6.70 15.70 7.92
N LEU A 369 -5.65 15.08 7.40
CA LEU A 369 -4.39 14.87 8.12
C LEU A 369 -3.37 15.92 7.69
N ILE A 370 -2.96 16.76 8.63
CA ILE A 370 -1.85 17.69 8.41
C ILE A 370 -0.56 16.99 8.81
N ALA A 371 0.25 16.64 7.80
CA ALA A 371 1.54 15.94 7.96
C ALA A 371 2.73 16.90 8.18
N ARG A 372 2.52 18.22 8.04
CA ARG A 372 3.58 19.24 8.12
C ARG A 372 4.26 19.23 9.50
N GLY A 373 5.57 19.44 9.51
CA GLY A 373 6.37 19.51 10.73
C GLY A 373 6.74 18.15 11.34
N PHE A 374 5.98 17.08 11.10
CA PHE A 374 6.25 15.76 11.68
C PHE A 374 7.64 15.23 11.31
N THR A 375 8.05 15.36 10.04
CA THR A 375 9.39 14.93 9.60
C THR A 375 10.49 15.69 10.32
N ALA A 376 10.37 17.02 10.45
CA ALA A 376 11.36 17.84 11.14
C ALA A 376 11.43 17.52 12.64
N GLU A 377 10.28 17.29 13.28
CA GLU A 377 10.19 16.86 14.68
C GLU A 377 10.93 15.54 14.89
N VAL A 378 10.62 14.51 14.08
CA VAL A 378 11.25 13.20 14.20
C VAL A 378 12.75 13.25 13.90
N LEU A 379 13.17 13.99 12.86
CA LEU A 379 14.59 14.20 12.57
C LEU A 379 15.33 14.83 13.76
N GLY A 380 14.75 15.85 14.40
CA GLY A 380 15.33 16.46 15.60
C GLY A 380 15.47 15.48 16.77
N ARG A 381 14.54 14.51 16.92
CA ARG A 381 14.63 13.44 17.93
C ARG A 381 15.74 12.44 17.59
N ILE A 382 15.85 12.03 16.33
CA ILE A 382 16.91 11.11 15.84
C ILE A 382 18.29 11.77 15.98
N GLU A 383 18.43 13.03 15.60
CA GLU A 383 19.67 13.81 15.74
C GLU A 383 20.11 13.88 17.20
N LYS A 384 19.17 14.20 18.10
CA LYS A 384 19.41 14.27 19.53
C LYS A 384 19.82 12.92 20.13
N ALA A 385 19.29 11.81 19.63
CA ALA A 385 19.66 10.47 20.08
C ALA A 385 21.14 10.14 19.76
N ASN A 386 21.68 10.71 18.67
CA ASN A 386 23.07 10.55 18.24
C ASN A 386 23.46 9.07 18.10
N ILE A 387 22.96 8.44 17.02
CA ILE A 387 23.17 7.01 16.71
C ILE A 387 24.67 6.63 16.74
N GLY A 388 25.55 7.49 16.22
CA GLY A 388 26.99 7.26 16.21
C GLY A 388 27.64 7.24 17.60
N ALA A 389 27.09 7.96 18.58
CA ALA A 389 27.49 7.84 19.97
C ALA A 389 26.92 6.57 20.62
N ILE A 390 25.64 6.27 20.38
CA ILE A 390 24.96 5.08 20.95
C ILE A 390 25.68 3.80 20.53
N VAL A 391 26.02 3.64 19.24
CA VAL A 391 26.56 2.37 18.71
C VAL A 391 27.88 1.95 19.37
N LYS A 392 28.67 2.91 19.87
CA LYS A 392 29.94 2.64 20.56
C LYS A 392 29.73 1.81 21.83
N ALA A 393 28.66 2.09 22.57
CA ALA A 393 28.34 1.42 23.83
C ALA A 393 27.24 0.34 23.69
N GLN A 394 26.19 0.62 22.91
CA GLN A 394 24.98 -0.18 22.78
C GLN A 394 24.64 -0.38 21.30
N PRO A 395 25.37 -1.27 20.59
CA PRO A 395 25.25 -1.40 19.14
C PRO A 395 23.87 -1.83 18.68
N PHE A 396 23.17 -2.69 19.43
CA PHE A 396 21.82 -3.13 19.07
C PHE A 396 20.75 -2.07 19.34
N LEU A 397 20.90 -1.25 20.39
CA LEU A 397 20.02 -0.09 20.60
C LEU A 397 20.18 0.96 19.47
N ALA A 398 21.40 1.13 18.94
CA ALA A 398 21.62 2.01 17.79
C ALA A 398 20.86 1.51 16.54
N VAL A 399 20.69 0.20 16.38
CA VAL A 399 19.89 -0.40 15.31
C VAL A 399 18.40 -0.09 15.51
N ASP A 400 17.88 -0.09 16.73
CA ASP A 400 16.47 0.27 16.95
C ASP A 400 16.19 1.75 16.61
N TRP A 401 17.15 2.65 16.90
CA TRP A 401 17.08 4.04 16.44
C TRP A 401 17.19 4.16 14.91
N LEU A 402 18.02 3.32 14.28
CA LEU A 402 18.09 3.24 12.82
C LEU A 402 16.77 2.76 12.21
N ALA A 403 16.11 1.79 12.85
CA ALA A 403 14.80 1.32 12.44
C ALA A 403 13.76 2.44 12.54
N ALA A 404 13.81 3.30 13.56
CA ALA A 404 12.96 4.50 13.62
C ALA A 404 13.25 5.48 12.48
N ALA A 405 14.52 5.67 12.12
CA ALA A 405 14.94 6.43 10.93
C ALA A 405 14.40 5.83 9.62
N ALA A 406 14.43 4.50 9.45
CA ALA A 406 13.80 3.83 8.31
C ALA A 406 12.27 4.05 8.30
N ASN A 407 11.60 3.93 9.44
CA ASN A 407 10.15 4.19 9.54
C ASN A 407 9.80 5.67 9.22
N LEU A 408 10.70 6.61 9.44
CA LEU A 408 10.53 7.99 8.96
C LEU A 408 10.55 8.07 7.43
N GLU A 409 11.48 7.40 6.75
CA GLU A 409 11.49 7.31 5.28
C GLU A 409 10.20 6.67 4.75
N ARG A 410 9.71 5.63 5.44
CA ARG A 410 8.41 5.01 5.16
C ARG A 410 7.27 6.03 5.25
N PHE A 411 7.22 6.78 6.34
CA PHE A 411 6.23 7.83 6.54
C PHE A 411 6.29 8.88 5.43
N ARG A 412 7.49 9.38 5.07
CA ARG A 412 7.63 10.42 4.04
C ARG A 412 7.16 9.92 2.67
N THR A 413 7.47 8.68 2.32
CA THR A 413 7.00 8.04 1.07
C THR A 413 5.47 7.91 1.06
N VAL A 414 4.87 7.42 2.15
CA VAL A 414 3.41 7.27 2.28
C VAL A 414 2.69 8.62 2.27
N ALA A 415 3.25 9.62 2.96
CA ALA A 415 2.73 10.98 3.00
C ALA A 415 2.77 11.64 1.62
N ALA A 416 3.84 11.42 0.83
CA ALA A 416 3.92 11.88 -0.55
C ALA A 416 2.84 11.25 -1.45
N GLY A 417 2.43 10.01 -1.14
CA GLY A 417 1.31 9.31 -1.79
C GLY A 417 -0.09 9.80 -1.36
N ARG A 418 -0.18 10.71 -0.39
CA ARG A 418 -1.42 11.37 0.10
C ARG A 418 -2.51 10.42 0.61
N TYR A 419 -2.12 9.24 1.10
CA TYR A 419 -3.07 8.24 1.60
C TYR A 419 -3.25 8.31 3.13
N VAL A 420 -4.24 9.10 3.57
CA VAL A 420 -4.49 9.43 4.99
C VAL A 420 -4.46 8.24 5.96
N PRO A 421 -5.20 7.13 5.73
CA PRO A 421 -5.20 6.02 6.67
C PRO A 421 -3.81 5.41 6.89
N ALA A 422 -2.99 5.31 5.85
CA ALA A 422 -1.62 4.82 6.00
C ALA A 422 -0.72 5.89 6.61
N THR A 423 -0.80 7.15 6.19
CA THR A 423 0.03 8.24 6.74
C THR A 423 -0.20 8.38 8.25
N GLY A 424 -1.46 8.40 8.68
CA GLY A 424 -1.81 8.45 10.10
C GLY A 424 -1.39 7.20 10.87
N PHE A 425 -1.49 6.02 10.25
CA PHE A 425 -0.98 4.78 10.85
C PHE A 425 0.54 4.83 11.07
N GLN A 426 1.32 5.17 10.04
CA GLN A 426 2.78 5.22 10.12
C GLN A 426 3.25 6.28 11.13
N ALA A 427 2.59 7.42 11.21
CA ALA A 427 2.95 8.43 12.20
C ALA A 427 2.69 7.98 13.64
N ARG A 428 1.56 7.30 13.92
CA ARG A 428 1.28 6.76 15.26
C ARG A 428 2.24 5.64 15.63
N GLU A 429 2.53 4.74 14.68
CA GLU A 429 3.52 3.68 14.84
C GLU A 429 4.89 4.25 15.21
N LEU A 430 5.37 5.22 14.45
CA LEU A 430 6.66 5.86 14.68
C LEU A 430 6.69 6.63 16.00
N THR A 431 5.57 7.27 16.36
CA THR A 431 5.43 7.94 17.67
C THR A 431 5.54 6.94 18.82
N ALA A 432 4.88 5.78 18.72
CA ALA A 432 4.95 4.72 19.72
C ALA A 432 6.37 4.13 19.82
N ARG A 433 7.03 3.92 18.67
CA ARG A 433 8.41 3.44 18.60
C ARG A 433 9.40 4.41 19.25
N LEU A 434 9.31 5.70 18.94
CA LEU A 434 10.17 6.73 19.55
C LEU A 434 9.89 6.86 21.05
N HIS A 435 8.63 6.74 21.49
CA HIS A 435 8.30 6.74 22.92
C HIS A 435 8.99 5.60 23.67
N LEU A 436 9.02 4.39 23.09
CA LEU A 436 9.74 3.26 23.66
C LEU A 436 11.24 3.54 23.75
N LEU A 437 11.84 4.04 22.66
CA LEU A 437 13.28 4.32 22.61
C LEU A 437 13.73 5.40 23.62
N GLU A 438 12.90 6.41 23.85
CA GLU A 438 13.23 7.51 24.76
C GLU A 438 12.93 7.20 26.22
N SER A 439 11.86 6.46 26.50
CA SER A 439 11.40 6.20 27.87
C SER A 439 11.82 4.84 28.43
N GLY A 440 12.23 3.91 27.55
CA GLY A 440 12.44 2.50 27.87
C GLY A 440 11.15 1.75 28.22
N LYS A 441 9.98 2.35 27.98
CA LYS A 441 8.67 1.78 28.32
C LYS A 441 7.72 1.84 27.12
N PRO A 442 6.87 0.82 26.92
CA PRO A 442 5.83 0.88 25.91
C PRO A 442 4.79 1.95 26.24
N SER A 443 4.08 2.44 25.23
CA SER A 443 2.95 3.36 25.43
C SER A 443 1.84 2.68 26.27
N ALA A 444 1.07 3.46 27.02
CA ALA A 444 0.14 2.96 28.04
C ALA A 444 -1.16 2.32 27.49
N ASP A 445 -1.26 2.10 26.17
CA ASP A 445 -2.50 1.71 25.49
C ASP A 445 -2.51 0.20 25.21
N GLY A 446 -2.70 -0.61 26.26
CA GLY A 446 -2.57 -2.08 26.24
C GLY A 446 -3.61 -2.89 25.42
N ASP A 447 -4.23 -2.30 24.40
CA ASP A 447 -5.14 -2.99 23.45
C ASP A 447 -4.91 -2.54 21.97
N ASP A 448 -3.88 -1.72 21.73
CA ASP A 448 -3.41 -1.32 20.41
C ASP A 448 -2.30 -2.28 19.93
N MET A 449 -2.25 -2.63 18.64
CA MET A 449 -1.18 -3.44 18.02
C MET A 449 0.22 -2.91 18.34
N PHE A 450 0.37 -1.60 18.57
CA PHE A 450 1.66 -0.99 18.91
C PHE A 450 2.21 -1.41 20.27
N ASP A 451 1.41 -2.01 21.15
CA ASP A 451 1.90 -2.62 22.39
C ASP A 451 2.92 -3.75 22.15
N LEU A 452 2.89 -4.39 20.97
CA LEU A 452 3.86 -5.40 20.55
C LEU A 452 5.29 -4.84 20.49
N LEU A 453 5.47 -3.52 20.35
CA LEU A 453 6.79 -2.89 20.43
C LEU A 453 7.46 -3.15 21.79
N ALA A 454 6.69 -3.41 22.87
CA ALA A 454 7.24 -3.80 24.17
C ALA A 454 8.15 -5.04 24.08
N LEU A 455 7.93 -5.92 23.10
CA LEU A 455 8.74 -7.12 22.89
C LEU A 455 10.21 -6.79 22.56
N THR A 456 10.48 -5.60 22.02
CA THR A 456 11.81 -5.14 21.58
C THR A 456 12.55 -4.33 22.65
N ALA A 457 12.01 -4.19 23.86
CA ALA A 457 12.59 -3.30 24.88
C ALA A 457 13.94 -3.79 25.45
N ASP A 458 14.35 -5.03 25.16
CA ASP A 458 15.72 -5.53 25.36
C ASP A 458 16.41 -5.60 23.99
N PRO A 459 17.18 -4.57 23.59
CA PRO A 459 17.85 -4.55 22.28
C PRO A 459 18.84 -5.70 22.11
N GLU A 460 19.37 -6.23 23.20
CA GLU A 460 20.33 -7.33 23.13
C GLU A 460 19.69 -8.61 22.57
N ALA A 461 18.37 -8.77 22.72
CA ALA A 461 17.60 -9.88 22.18
C ALA A 461 17.39 -9.83 20.66
N GLN A 462 17.70 -8.71 19.98
CA GLN A 462 17.60 -8.58 18.51
C GLN A 462 16.22 -9.00 17.96
N VAL A 463 15.16 -8.50 18.63
CA VAL A 463 13.78 -8.72 18.24
C VAL A 463 13.27 -7.49 17.50
N THR A 464 12.68 -7.69 16.34
CA THR A 464 12.03 -6.63 15.56
C THR A 464 10.54 -6.88 15.47
N VAL A 465 9.76 -5.80 15.40
CA VAL A 465 8.32 -5.84 15.19
C VAL A 465 7.97 -4.92 14.03
N ASP A 466 7.42 -5.53 12.99
CA ASP A 466 7.03 -4.89 11.76
C ASP A 466 5.51 -4.97 11.58
N PHE A 467 4.91 -3.83 11.23
CA PHE A 467 3.48 -3.71 10.97
C PHE A 467 3.23 -3.45 9.49
N TRP A 468 2.81 -4.47 8.74
CA TRP A 468 2.48 -4.32 7.32
C TRP A 468 0.99 -4.01 7.07
N ALA A 469 0.15 -4.15 8.10
CA ALA A 469 -1.23 -3.69 8.08
C ALA A 469 -1.66 -3.22 9.47
N GLN A 470 -2.79 -2.54 9.56
CA GLN A 470 -3.32 -2.03 10.83
C GLN A 470 -3.67 -3.15 11.83
N ASP A 471 -3.95 -4.34 11.31
CA ASP A 471 -4.39 -5.52 12.06
C ASP A 471 -3.38 -6.68 11.98
N GLN A 472 -2.21 -6.46 11.40
CA GLN A 472 -1.20 -7.50 11.19
C GLN A 472 0.19 -7.01 11.56
N ALA A 473 0.92 -7.83 12.29
CA ALA A 473 2.34 -7.64 12.55
C ALA A 473 3.12 -8.94 12.43
N GLN A 474 4.43 -8.81 12.27
CA GLN A 474 5.37 -9.89 12.50
C GLN A 474 6.40 -9.49 13.53
N VAL A 475 6.65 -10.43 14.43
CA VAL A 475 7.77 -10.41 15.34
C VAL A 475 8.85 -11.28 14.74
N THR A 476 9.95 -10.69 14.31
CA THR A 476 11.12 -11.42 13.80
C THR A 476 12.17 -11.48 14.89
N ILE A 477 12.65 -12.69 15.18
CA ILE A 477 13.71 -12.94 16.15
C ILE A 477 14.97 -13.28 15.35
N CYS A 478 15.98 -12.43 15.50
CA CYS A 478 17.29 -12.63 14.89
C CYS A 478 18.31 -13.07 15.95
N TRP A 479 19.36 -13.75 15.50
CA TRP A 479 20.53 -14.06 16.30
C TRP A 479 21.80 -13.69 15.53
N GLY A 480 22.41 -12.57 15.91
CA GLY A 480 23.48 -11.97 15.11
C GLY A 480 22.90 -11.50 13.78
N ALA A 481 23.46 -11.98 12.67
CA ALA A 481 22.98 -11.65 11.34
C ALA A 481 21.90 -12.64 10.80
N ALA A 482 21.59 -13.71 11.53
CA ALA A 482 20.71 -14.79 11.06
C ALA A 482 19.29 -14.68 11.62
N PRO A 483 18.23 -14.74 10.79
CA PRO A 483 16.87 -14.88 11.28
C PRO A 483 16.63 -16.31 11.81
N ILE A 484 16.04 -16.44 12.99
CA ILE A 484 15.81 -17.75 13.64
C ILE A 484 14.34 -18.09 13.88
N ALA A 485 13.46 -17.09 13.94
CA ALA A 485 12.01 -17.29 14.02
C ALA A 485 11.24 -16.07 13.52
N ALA A 486 10.06 -16.31 12.92
CA ALA A 486 9.06 -15.29 12.61
C ALA A 486 7.73 -15.68 13.23
N VAL A 487 7.09 -14.74 13.90
CA VAL A 487 5.79 -14.94 14.55
C VAL A 487 4.82 -13.92 13.99
N GLY A 488 3.80 -14.40 13.27
CA GLY A 488 2.71 -13.57 12.80
C GLY A 488 1.71 -13.29 13.93
N VAL A 489 1.25 -12.05 14.02
CA VAL A 489 0.23 -11.59 14.96
C VAL A 489 -0.89 -10.93 14.18
N GLN A 490 -2.09 -11.49 14.29
CA GLN A 490 -3.30 -10.93 13.72
C GLN A 490 -4.19 -10.42 14.86
N GLN A 491 -4.64 -9.17 14.77
CA GLN A 491 -5.68 -8.62 15.64
C GLN A 491 -7.02 -8.61 14.89
N VAL A 492 -8.09 -9.11 15.51
CA VAL A 492 -9.43 -9.09 14.92
C VAL A 492 -10.35 -8.17 15.72
N ALA A 493 -11.57 -7.96 15.21
CA ALA A 493 -12.51 -6.98 15.74
C ALA A 493 -12.80 -7.16 17.25
N ASP A 494 -13.06 -8.40 17.68
CA ASP A 494 -13.42 -8.75 19.05
C ASP A 494 -12.90 -10.15 19.46
N ALA A 495 -12.99 -10.46 20.75
CA ALA A 495 -12.44 -11.70 21.31
C ALA A 495 -13.23 -12.95 20.86
N GLU A 496 -14.52 -12.78 20.56
CA GLU A 496 -15.37 -13.86 20.06
C GLU A 496 -14.97 -14.24 18.63
N SER A 497 -14.77 -13.25 17.76
CA SER A 497 -14.22 -13.43 16.42
C SER A 497 -12.86 -14.11 16.45
N ALA A 498 -11.98 -13.69 17.39
CA ALA A 498 -10.66 -14.29 17.56
C ALA A 498 -10.77 -15.77 17.95
N ARG A 499 -11.68 -16.07 18.89
CA ARG A 499 -11.96 -17.44 19.32
C ARG A 499 -12.51 -18.29 18.19
N ASN A 500 -13.48 -17.79 17.44
CA ASN A 500 -14.08 -18.51 16.31
C ASN A 500 -13.04 -18.85 15.24
N GLN A 501 -12.17 -17.90 14.89
CA GLN A 501 -11.07 -18.14 13.94
C GLN A 501 -10.00 -19.09 14.50
N PHE A 502 -9.71 -19.00 15.81
CA PHE A 502 -8.77 -19.90 16.48
C PHE A 502 -9.29 -21.34 16.57
N GLU A 503 -10.59 -21.52 16.79
CA GLU A 503 -11.26 -22.82 16.91
C GLU A 503 -11.66 -23.42 15.54
N ALA A 504 -11.50 -22.66 14.44
CA ALA A 504 -11.82 -23.11 13.10
C ALA A 504 -11.09 -24.43 12.75
N PRO A 505 -11.76 -25.39 12.07
CA PRO A 505 -11.15 -26.66 11.70
C PRO A 505 -9.86 -26.47 10.90
N LEU A 506 -8.83 -27.24 11.26
CA LEU A 506 -7.59 -27.32 10.47
C LEU A 506 -7.65 -28.56 9.57
N PRO A 507 -6.93 -28.58 8.44
CA PRO A 507 -6.90 -29.74 7.53
C PRO A 507 -6.23 -30.98 8.14
N VAL A 508 -5.57 -30.82 9.28
CA VAL A 508 -4.88 -31.87 10.03
C VAL A 508 -5.26 -31.80 11.51
N GLU A 509 -5.14 -32.91 12.22
CA GLU A 509 -5.36 -32.94 13.67
C GLU A 509 -4.40 -31.98 14.39
N ALA A 510 -4.92 -31.31 15.42
CA ALA A 510 -4.17 -30.36 16.23
C ALA A 510 -4.29 -30.75 17.71
N GLU A 511 -3.16 -30.76 18.41
CA GLU A 511 -3.07 -30.84 19.86
C GLU A 511 -3.60 -29.53 20.48
N LEU A 512 -4.61 -29.63 21.33
CA LEU A 512 -5.08 -28.52 22.17
C LEU A 512 -4.32 -28.53 23.49
N THR A 513 -3.70 -27.40 23.83
CA THR A 513 -2.85 -27.27 25.02
C THR A 513 -2.87 -25.84 25.55
N THR A 514 -1.99 -25.54 26.51
CA THR A 514 -1.73 -24.17 26.95
C THR A 514 -0.25 -23.82 26.80
N LEU A 515 0.04 -22.61 26.32
CA LEU A 515 1.38 -22.03 26.26
C LEU A 515 1.35 -20.67 26.95
N GLY A 516 2.23 -20.46 27.94
CA GLY A 516 2.24 -19.22 28.72
C GLY A 516 0.91 -18.94 29.44
N GLY A 517 0.16 -19.99 29.81
CA GLY A 517 -1.17 -19.87 30.42
C GLY A 517 -2.30 -19.49 29.45
N LYS A 518 -2.02 -19.41 28.15
CA LYS A 518 -3.00 -19.07 27.10
C LYS A 518 -3.34 -20.30 26.26
N ALA A 519 -4.56 -20.33 25.71
CA ALA A 519 -5.02 -21.43 24.87
C ALA A 519 -4.16 -21.53 23.61
N ALA A 520 -3.70 -22.73 23.30
CA ALA A 520 -2.79 -22.99 22.19
C ALA A 520 -3.21 -24.23 21.38
N ARG A 521 -2.92 -24.18 20.08
CA ARG A 521 -3.07 -25.29 19.13
C ARG A 521 -1.73 -25.60 18.50
N ILE A 522 -1.40 -26.87 18.40
CA ILE A 522 -0.12 -27.32 17.83
C ILE A 522 -0.42 -28.41 16.80
N TRP A 523 0.11 -28.28 15.61
CA TRP A 523 -0.16 -29.21 14.52
C TRP A 523 1.07 -29.36 13.61
N GLN A 524 1.01 -30.34 12.73
CA GLN A 524 2.03 -30.58 11.71
C GLN A 524 1.50 -30.10 10.35
N PRO A 525 1.79 -28.85 9.91
CA PRO A 525 1.28 -28.32 8.64
C PRO A 525 1.81 -29.09 7.42
N SER A 526 3.03 -29.63 7.52
CA SER A 526 3.65 -30.49 6.53
C SER A 526 4.77 -31.32 7.18
N GLU A 527 5.32 -32.28 6.44
CA GLU A 527 6.39 -33.15 6.94
C GLU A 527 7.61 -32.33 7.39
N GLY A 528 8.03 -32.51 8.65
CA GLY A 528 9.18 -31.81 9.23
C GLY A 528 8.92 -30.37 9.70
N LEU A 529 7.68 -29.89 9.72
CA LEU A 529 7.31 -28.59 10.28
C LEU A 529 6.37 -28.71 11.48
N THR A 530 6.49 -27.78 12.43
CA THR A 530 5.57 -27.61 13.55
C THR A 530 4.90 -26.24 13.44
N GLY A 531 3.57 -26.25 13.38
CA GLY A 531 2.73 -25.06 13.48
C GLY A 531 2.22 -24.88 14.91
N VAL A 532 2.26 -23.66 15.42
CA VAL A 532 1.71 -23.28 16.73
C VAL A 532 0.84 -22.05 16.55
N ALA A 533 -0.35 -22.06 17.16
CA ALA A 533 -1.23 -20.91 17.27
C ALA A 533 -1.57 -20.66 18.75
N VAL A 534 -1.60 -19.40 19.17
CA VAL A 534 -1.96 -18.99 20.54
C VAL A 534 -3.00 -17.89 20.50
N LEU A 535 -4.09 -18.04 21.26
CA LEU A 535 -5.15 -17.05 21.38
C LEU A 535 -4.86 -16.09 22.54
N THR A 536 -4.82 -14.78 22.27
CA THR A 536 -4.52 -13.76 23.27
C THR A 536 -5.51 -12.59 23.18
N GLY A 537 -6.62 -12.65 23.92
CA GLY A 537 -7.67 -11.62 23.84
C GLY A 537 -8.28 -11.59 22.44
N ARG A 538 -8.12 -10.46 21.74
CA ARG A 538 -8.56 -10.26 20.35
C ARG A 538 -7.52 -10.62 19.30
N ARG A 539 -6.38 -11.19 19.71
CA ARG A 539 -5.26 -11.54 18.81
C ARG A 539 -5.06 -13.03 18.67
N ILE A 540 -4.61 -13.43 17.48
CA ILE A 540 -4.18 -14.77 17.15
C ILE A 540 -2.71 -14.69 16.74
N ILE A 541 -1.87 -15.39 17.49
CA ILE A 541 -0.44 -15.50 17.25
C ILE A 541 -0.20 -16.80 16.51
N ARG A 542 0.61 -16.79 15.45
CA ARG A 542 0.94 -17.97 14.65
C ARG A 542 2.44 -18.03 14.37
N VAL A 543 3.00 -19.22 14.46
CA VAL A 543 4.40 -19.50 14.09
C VAL A 543 4.47 -20.87 13.45
N THR A 544 5.35 -20.97 12.45
CA THR A 544 5.75 -22.25 11.84
C THR A 544 7.26 -22.35 11.88
N SER A 545 7.79 -23.50 12.31
CA SER A 545 9.23 -23.74 12.38
C SER A 545 9.54 -25.22 12.16
N PRO A 546 10.71 -25.57 11.61
CA PRO A 546 11.20 -26.96 11.62
C PRO A 546 11.50 -27.46 13.03
N SER A 547 11.76 -26.57 14.00
CA SER A 547 11.94 -26.95 15.40
C SER A 547 10.65 -26.76 16.20
N ALA A 548 10.09 -27.85 16.73
CA ALA A 548 8.95 -27.79 17.63
C ALA A 548 9.24 -26.96 18.90
N GLU A 549 10.48 -27.01 19.39
CA GLU A 549 10.92 -26.24 20.55
C GLU A 549 10.94 -24.74 20.24
N VAL A 550 11.50 -24.33 19.09
CA VAL A 550 11.49 -22.91 18.65
C VAL A 550 10.07 -22.41 18.46
N ALA A 551 9.21 -23.16 17.76
CA ALA A 551 7.82 -22.77 17.55
C ALA A 551 7.07 -22.52 18.87
N ARG A 552 7.20 -23.45 19.84
CA ARG A 552 6.54 -23.30 21.16
C ARG A 552 7.11 -22.12 21.95
N ARG A 553 8.43 -21.94 21.96
CA ARG A 553 9.10 -20.85 22.70
C ARG A 553 8.78 -19.48 22.11
N ALA A 554 8.86 -19.33 20.79
CA ALA A 554 8.56 -18.07 20.10
C ALA A 554 7.10 -17.66 20.29
N ALA A 555 6.16 -18.58 20.09
CA ALA A 555 4.74 -18.33 20.33
C ALA A 555 4.47 -17.91 21.78
N ALA A 556 5.06 -18.62 22.76
CA ALA A 556 4.88 -18.30 24.18
C ALA A 556 5.49 -16.94 24.56
N ALA A 557 6.65 -16.59 24.00
CA ALA A 557 7.32 -15.32 24.26
C ALA A 557 6.50 -14.13 23.73
N VAL A 558 6.04 -14.19 22.47
CA VAL A 558 5.17 -13.15 21.89
C VAL A 558 3.84 -13.09 22.62
N ALA A 559 3.27 -14.24 22.96
CA ALA A 559 2.01 -14.31 23.71
C ALA A 559 2.11 -13.73 25.12
N ALA A 560 3.29 -13.71 25.74
CA ALA A 560 3.45 -13.11 27.06
C ALA A 560 3.26 -11.58 27.05
N GLY A 561 3.53 -10.90 25.92
CA GLY A 561 3.36 -9.45 25.78
C GLY A 561 4.33 -8.64 26.65
N VAL A 562 5.47 -9.23 27.02
CA VAL A 562 6.55 -8.61 27.81
C VAL A 562 7.87 -8.71 27.03
N PRO A 563 8.87 -7.88 27.34
CA PRO A 563 10.14 -7.87 26.61
C PRO A 563 10.73 -9.28 26.45
N ILE A 564 11.12 -9.63 25.22
CA ILE A 564 11.81 -10.89 24.96
C ILE A 564 13.26 -10.72 25.37
N SER A 565 13.73 -11.56 26.28
CA SER A 565 15.10 -11.49 26.82
C SER A 565 16.12 -12.18 25.92
N LEU A 566 17.38 -11.73 26.03
CA LEU A 566 18.53 -12.40 25.40
C LEU A 566 18.55 -13.92 25.64
N ALA A 567 18.32 -14.36 26.88
CA ALA A 567 18.32 -15.78 27.25
C ALA A 567 17.23 -16.60 26.53
N GLN A 568 16.09 -15.99 26.20
CA GLN A 568 15.05 -16.66 25.41
C GLN A 568 15.52 -16.85 23.96
N THR A 569 16.16 -15.83 23.38
CA THR A 569 16.68 -15.89 22.00
C THR A 569 17.88 -16.83 21.88
N ASP A 570 18.77 -16.88 22.87
CA ASP A 570 19.85 -17.88 23.01
C ASP A 570 19.29 -19.30 22.95
N ALA A 571 18.26 -19.57 23.75
CA ALA A 571 17.64 -20.89 23.81
C ALA A 571 16.97 -21.29 22.49
N MET A 572 16.36 -20.33 21.77
CA MET A 572 15.78 -20.58 20.45
C MET A 572 16.87 -20.84 19.41
N CYS A 573 17.96 -20.07 19.40
CA CYS A 573 19.08 -20.30 18.48
C CYS A 573 19.69 -21.70 18.70
N ALA A 574 19.98 -22.06 19.95
CA ALA A 574 20.53 -23.37 20.29
C ALA A 574 19.58 -24.54 19.96
N ALA A 575 18.26 -24.32 20.02
CA ALA A 575 17.27 -25.31 19.59
C ALA A 575 17.24 -25.44 18.06
N LEU A 576 17.21 -24.32 17.33
CA LEU A 576 17.20 -24.32 15.87
C LEU A 576 18.45 -24.97 15.28
N ALA A 577 19.63 -24.69 15.85
CA ALA A 577 20.90 -25.25 15.40
C ALA A 577 20.97 -26.79 15.49
N LYS A 578 20.16 -27.41 16.37
CA LYS A 578 20.05 -28.88 16.47
C LYS A 578 19.26 -29.50 15.32
N GLU A 579 18.38 -28.73 14.68
CA GLU A 579 17.64 -29.18 13.50
C GLU A 579 18.50 -29.09 12.22
N ILE A 580 19.61 -28.34 12.25
CA ILE A 580 20.57 -28.32 11.14
C ILE A 580 21.39 -29.61 11.17
N GLU A 581 21.51 -30.24 10.01
CA GLU A 581 22.24 -31.49 9.83
C GLU A 581 23.68 -31.40 10.36
N ASP A 582 24.07 -32.38 11.18
CA ASP A 582 25.40 -32.49 11.77
C ASP A 582 26.35 -33.21 10.81
N LEU A 583 26.87 -32.44 9.85
CA LEU A 583 27.83 -32.93 8.86
C LEU A 583 29.26 -32.86 9.43
N PRO A 584 30.19 -33.76 9.06
CA PRO A 584 31.59 -33.60 9.43
C PRO A 584 32.19 -32.36 8.74
N LEU A 585 32.98 -31.59 9.48
CA LEU A 585 33.77 -30.49 8.91
C LEU A 585 34.96 -31.07 8.16
N GLU A 586 35.08 -30.77 6.87
CA GLU A 586 36.28 -31.15 6.11
C GLU A 586 37.47 -30.24 6.48
N GLU A 587 37.25 -28.92 6.66
CA GLU A 587 38.27 -27.93 7.08
C GLU A 587 37.64 -26.73 7.84
N PRO A 588 38.31 -26.11 8.84
CA PRO A 588 37.82 -24.91 9.54
C PRO A 588 37.60 -23.72 8.60
N ILE A 589 36.87 -22.69 9.08
CA ILE A 589 36.79 -21.39 8.37
C ILE A 589 38.23 -20.93 8.05
N PRO A 590 38.59 -20.74 6.77
CA PRO A 590 39.94 -20.35 6.42
C PRO A 590 40.34 -19.01 7.05
N GLU A 591 41.63 -18.84 7.33
CA GLU A 591 42.15 -17.57 7.84
C GLU A 591 41.78 -16.41 6.89
N GLY A 592 41.24 -15.33 7.45
CA GLY A 592 40.80 -14.16 6.69
C GLY A 592 39.39 -14.25 6.08
N MET A 593 38.70 -15.40 6.19
CA MET A 593 37.30 -15.56 5.77
C MET A 593 36.32 -15.41 6.93
N LYS A 594 35.12 -14.93 6.64
CA LYS A 594 34.01 -14.77 7.59
C LYS A 594 32.68 -15.14 6.93
N LEU A 595 31.69 -15.44 7.75
CA LEU A 595 30.31 -15.59 7.30
C LEU A 595 29.58 -14.26 7.35
N PHE A 596 28.84 -13.94 6.30
CA PHE A 596 27.98 -12.77 6.20
C PHE A 596 26.59 -13.18 5.75
N VAL A 597 25.56 -12.51 6.25
CA VAL A 597 24.16 -12.79 5.88
C VAL A 597 23.60 -11.60 5.12
N GLY A 598 22.90 -11.85 4.02
CA GLY A 598 22.30 -10.77 3.23
C GLY A 598 21.19 -11.23 2.31
N ASP A 599 20.64 -10.25 1.60
CA ASP A 599 19.58 -10.45 0.61
C ASP A 599 20.10 -10.09 -0.79
N THR A 600 19.80 -10.95 -1.76
CA THR A 600 20.29 -10.85 -3.14
C THR A 600 19.25 -10.37 -4.15
N HIS A 601 18.02 -10.08 -3.70
CA HIS A 601 16.92 -9.67 -4.58
C HIS A 601 15.94 -8.74 -3.82
N THR A 602 15.99 -7.44 -4.11
CA THR A 602 15.12 -6.44 -3.47
C THR A 602 14.75 -5.29 -4.41
N HIS A 603 13.56 -4.72 -4.22
CA HIS A 603 12.97 -3.71 -5.10
C HIS A 603 12.72 -2.40 -4.37
N THR A 604 12.79 -1.31 -5.13
CA THR A 604 12.48 0.05 -4.68
C THR A 604 11.43 0.67 -5.61
N PHE A 605 10.96 1.88 -5.31
CA PHE A 605 10.03 2.57 -6.22
C PHE A 605 10.66 2.98 -7.56
N PHE A 606 11.95 2.74 -7.79
CA PHE A 606 12.59 2.91 -9.10
C PHE A 606 12.16 1.83 -10.10
N SER A 607 11.53 0.75 -9.62
CA SER A 607 10.74 -0.19 -10.41
C SER A 607 9.31 -0.29 -9.87
N ASP A 608 9.00 -1.32 -9.10
CA ASP A 608 7.67 -1.65 -8.56
C ASP A 608 7.67 -1.95 -7.05
N GLY A 609 8.80 -1.74 -6.39
CA GLY A 609 8.87 -1.65 -4.93
C GLY A 609 8.12 -0.42 -4.41
N SER A 610 7.66 -0.48 -3.16
CA SER A 610 6.81 0.56 -2.58
C SER A 610 7.58 1.73 -1.96
N TYR A 611 8.90 1.61 -1.76
CA TYR A 611 9.67 2.53 -0.93
C TYR A 611 11.02 2.94 -1.52
N SER A 612 11.62 3.97 -0.92
CA SER A 612 12.88 4.55 -1.40
C SER A 612 14.06 3.57 -1.30
N PRO A 613 15.06 3.69 -2.18
CA PRO A 613 16.30 2.93 -2.04
C PRO A 613 16.98 3.11 -0.67
N ILE A 614 16.89 4.31 -0.08
CA ILE A 614 17.42 4.58 1.27
C ILE A 614 16.60 3.84 2.33
N TYR A 615 15.26 3.84 2.24
CA TYR A 615 14.43 3.06 3.15
C TYR A 615 14.84 1.59 3.17
N VAL A 616 14.94 0.96 1.99
CA VAL A 616 15.29 -0.47 1.86
C VAL A 616 16.68 -0.74 2.45
N THR A 617 17.62 0.16 2.20
CA THR A 617 18.99 0.10 2.73
C THR A 617 19.07 0.24 4.25
N LEU A 618 18.31 1.17 4.84
CA LEU A 618 18.28 1.30 6.30
C LEU A 618 17.60 0.09 6.95
N LEU A 619 16.51 -0.38 6.33
CA LEU A 619 15.76 -1.52 6.79
C LEU A 619 16.60 -2.80 6.73
N SER A 620 17.46 -3.01 5.72
CA SER A 620 18.29 -4.22 5.64
C SER A 620 19.22 -4.36 6.84
N LEU A 621 19.89 -3.28 7.27
CA LEU A 621 20.72 -3.31 8.49
C LEU A 621 19.85 -3.52 9.74
N ALA A 622 18.67 -2.91 9.80
CA ALA A 622 17.70 -3.09 10.88
C ALA A 622 17.14 -4.52 10.96
N SER A 623 17.06 -5.22 9.83
CA SER A 623 16.71 -6.63 9.72
C SER A 623 17.93 -7.56 9.81
N SER A 624 18.97 -7.12 10.52
CA SER A 624 20.18 -7.88 10.83
C SER A 624 21.09 -8.25 9.65
N MET A 625 20.89 -7.71 8.44
CA MET A 625 21.70 -8.07 7.28
C MET A 625 23.08 -7.38 7.27
N ASP A 626 24.08 -8.04 6.70
CA ASP A 626 25.44 -7.54 6.47
C ASP A 626 25.61 -6.91 5.08
N PHE A 627 24.79 -7.32 4.10
CA PHE A 627 24.69 -6.71 2.78
C PHE A 627 23.27 -6.82 2.21
N VAL A 628 22.96 -5.96 1.24
CA VAL A 628 21.74 -6.01 0.44
C VAL A 628 22.06 -5.71 -1.02
N VAL A 629 21.46 -6.46 -1.94
CA VAL A 629 21.52 -6.17 -3.38
C VAL A 629 20.21 -5.50 -3.80
N LEU A 630 20.30 -4.25 -4.27
CA LEU A 630 19.16 -3.52 -4.83
C LEU A 630 19.08 -3.85 -6.32
N THR A 631 17.96 -4.42 -6.77
CA THR A 631 17.81 -5.06 -8.10
C THR A 631 16.51 -4.64 -8.77
N ASP A 632 16.26 -3.33 -8.86
CA ASP A 632 15.09 -2.80 -9.54
C ASP A 632 14.95 -3.36 -10.98
N HIS A 633 13.71 -3.64 -11.41
CA HIS A 633 13.42 -4.16 -12.74
C HIS A 633 13.97 -3.24 -13.83
N ASN A 634 14.92 -3.76 -14.61
CA ASN A 634 15.53 -3.10 -15.76
C ASN A 634 16.02 -1.68 -15.45
N ASN A 635 16.47 -1.43 -14.21
CA ASN A 635 16.91 -0.13 -13.75
C ASN A 635 18.02 -0.28 -12.69
N VAL A 636 19.05 0.58 -12.76
CA VAL A 636 20.16 0.62 -11.77
C VAL A 636 20.25 1.96 -11.03
N ASP A 637 19.45 2.95 -11.40
CA ASP A 637 19.62 4.33 -10.94
C ASP A 637 19.33 4.49 -9.45
N GLY A 638 18.27 3.84 -8.96
CA GLY A 638 17.92 3.84 -7.54
C GLY A 638 19.03 3.23 -6.67
N ALA A 639 19.58 2.10 -7.12
CA ALA A 639 20.69 1.42 -6.45
C ALA A 639 21.98 2.25 -6.45
N ARG A 640 22.32 2.91 -7.57
CA ARG A 640 23.47 3.83 -7.68
C ARG A 640 23.32 5.04 -6.77
N LEU A 641 22.13 5.64 -6.72
CA LEU A 641 21.84 6.77 -5.82
C LEU A 641 21.98 6.35 -4.36
N ALA A 642 21.43 5.19 -3.97
CA ALA A 642 21.59 4.67 -2.62
C ALA A 642 23.07 4.50 -2.25
N ALA A 643 23.86 3.82 -3.10
CA ALA A 643 25.28 3.62 -2.86
C ALA A 643 26.05 4.95 -2.73
N ALA A 644 25.74 5.94 -3.58
CA ALA A 644 26.38 7.25 -3.55
C ALA A 644 26.03 8.04 -2.27
N TYR A 645 24.75 8.07 -1.88
CA TYR A 645 24.30 8.73 -0.66
C TYR A 645 24.85 8.05 0.60
N CYS A 646 24.85 6.72 0.65
CA CYS A 646 25.42 5.97 1.78
C CYS A 646 26.89 6.35 1.99
N LYS A 647 27.67 6.43 0.91
CA LYS A 647 29.06 6.90 0.96
C LYS A 647 29.17 8.37 1.42
N ARG A 648 28.35 9.27 0.89
CA ARG A 648 28.36 10.72 1.22
C ARG A 648 28.12 11.00 2.70
N TYR A 649 27.25 10.19 3.32
CA TYR A 649 26.81 10.36 4.70
C TYR A 649 27.45 9.35 5.67
N GLU A 650 28.60 8.77 5.30
CA GLU A 650 29.38 7.81 6.10
C GLU A 650 28.57 6.61 6.62
N TYR A 651 27.51 6.22 5.91
CA TYR A 651 26.75 5.01 6.17
C TYR A 651 27.41 3.81 5.47
N ASN A 652 28.33 3.14 6.16
CA ASN A 652 29.18 2.10 5.55
C ASN A 652 28.53 0.70 5.47
N HIS A 653 27.21 0.62 5.31
CA HIS A 653 26.53 -0.65 5.07
C HIS A 653 26.78 -1.11 3.62
N ASN A 654 26.93 -2.42 3.40
CA ASN A 654 27.20 -2.95 2.06
C ASN A 654 25.94 -2.95 1.18
N VAL A 655 25.73 -1.84 0.47
CA VAL A 655 24.71 -1.71 -0.58
C VAL A 655 25.33 -2.07 -1.92
N ILE A 656 24.84 -3.14 -2.53
CA ILE A 656 25.34 -3.66 -3.80
C ILE A 656 24.41 -3.22 -4.92
N VAL A 657 24.97 -2.54 -5.90
CA VAL A 657 24.24 -2.15 -7.12
C VAL A 657 24.01 -3.39 -7.97
N GLY A 658 22.75 -3.75 -8.18
CA GLY A 658 22.35 -4.78 -9.11
C GLY A 658 21.20 -4.32 -10.00
N GLN A 659 20.74 -5.24 -10.83
CA GLN A 659 19.60 -5.08 -11.72
C GLN A 659 18.88 -6.41 -11.77
N GLU A 660 17.56 -6.41 -11.64
CA GLU A 660 16.78 -7.52 -12.15
C GLU A 660 16.53 -7.30 -13.64
N ILE A 661 17.12 -8.16 -14.45
CA ILE A 661 17.01 -8.16 -15.89
C ILE A 661 15.76 -8.95 -16.24
N THR A 662 14.67 -8.22 -16.42
CA THR A 662 13.32 -8.74 -16.52
C THR A 662 12.93 -8.91 -17.98
N MET A 663 12.80 -10.17 -18.40
CA MET A 663 12.37 -10.55 -19.74
C MET A 663 11.07 -11.34 -19.67
N SER A 664 10.31 -11.38 -20.76
CA SER A 664 9.01 -12.09 -20.82
C SER A 664 9.07 -13.61 -20.54
N TRP A 665 10.27 -14.20 -20.53
CA TRP A 665 10.48 -15.64 -20.40
C TRP A 665 11.41 -16.04 -19.24
N ALA A 666 12.12 -15.09 -18.62
CA ALA A 666 12.95 -15.30 -17.44
C ALA A 666 13.32 -13.98 -16.77
N HIS A 667 13.64 -14.06 -15.50
CA HIS A 667 14.14 -12.96 -14.69
C HIS A 667 15.52 -13.32 -14.16
N LEU A 668 16.51 -12.44 -14.33
CA LEU A 668 17.89 -12.69 -13.91
C LEU A 668 18.44 -11.50 -13.12
N ASN A 669 18.99 -11.72 -11.93
CA ASN A 669 19.75 -10.69 -11.25
C ASN A 669 21.20 -10.65 -11.73
N GLY A 670 21.68 -9.46 -12.07
CA GLY A 670 23.11 -9.19 -12.28
C GLY A 670 23.67 -8.31 -11.15
N TYR A 671 24.73 -8.75 -10.47
CA TYR A 671 25.42 -7.93 -9.45
C TYR A 671 26.88 -8.35 -9.18
N PRO A 672 27.77 -7.39 -8.82
CA PRO A 672 27.54 -5.96 -8.91
C PRO A 672 27.53 -5.47 -10.35
N LEU A 673 26.75 -4.42 -10.62
CA LEU A 673 26.73 -3.74 -11.90
C LEU A 673 27.21 -2.30 -11.76
N GLY A 674 28.02 -1.88 -12.72
CA GLY A 674 28.41 -0.49 -12.89
C GLY A 674 27.42 0.24 -13.78
N GLU A 675 26.94 -0.40 -14.85
CA GLU A 675 26.04 0.09 -15.89
C GLU A 675 24.85 -0.86 -16.11
N LEU A 676 23.75 -0.30 -16.61
CA LEU A 676 22.56 -1.05 -17.00
C LEU A 676 22.91 -2.12 -18.05
N VAL A 677 22.41 -3.33 -17.88
CA VAL A 677 22.40 -4.38 -18.90
C VAL A 677 21.09 -4.31 -19.67
N ASP A 678 21.17 -4.15 -20.99
CA ASP A 678 20.00 -4.06 -21.86
C ASP A 678 19.25 -5.40 -21.92
N ALA A 679 17.99 -5.39 -21.45
CA ALA A 679 17.11 -6.54 -21.39
C ALA A 679 16.59 -6.99 -22.78
N GLU A 680 16.77 -6.17 -23.82
CA GLU A 680 16.42 -6.52 -25.20
C GLU A 680 17.51 -7.36 -25.90
N LEU A 681 18.68 -7.52 -25.26
CA LEU A 681 19.74 -8.38 -25.79
C LEU A 681 19.35 -9.85 -25.77
N PRO A 682 19.85 -10.67 -26.72
CA PRO A 682 19.75 -12.12 -26.63
C PRO A 682 20.33 -12.64 -25.31
N ALA A 683 19.71 -13.66 -24.72
CA ALA A 683 20.03 -14.17 -23.37
C ALA A 683 21.53 -14.34 -23.08
N TYR A 684 22.28 -14.93 -24.01
CA TYR A 684 23.72 -15.13 -23.85
C TYR A 684 24.54 -13.84 -23.95
N ASP A 685 24.10 -12.89 -24.77
CA ASP A 685 24.75 -11.59 -24.90
C ASP A 685 24.52 -10.75 -23.63
N LEU A 686 23.30 -10.80 -23.08
CA LEU A 686 22.90 -10.30 -21.77
C LEU A 686 23.85 -10.81 -20.67
N VAL A 687 23.99 -12.13 -20.54
CA VAL A 687 24.82 -12.78 -19.51
C VAL A 687 26.27 -12.35 -19.68
N ARG A 688 26.78 -12.36 -20.93
CA ARG A 688 28.13 -11.90 -21.24
C ARG A 688 28.33 -10.43 -20.88
N ASN A 689 27.33 -9.57 -21.08
CA ASN A 689 27.40 -8.15 -20.77
C ASN A 689 27.49 -7.91 -19.25
N ALA A 690 26.69 -8.64 -18.46
CA ALA A 690 26.78 -8.63 -17.00
C ALA A 690 28.17 -9.11 -16.53
N HIS A 691 28.65 -10.24 -17.06
CA HIS A 691 29.97 -10.80 -16.71
C HIS A 691 31.13 -9.86 -17.09
N ALA A 692 31.02 -9.10 -18.17
CA ALA A 692 32.03 -8.12 -18.57
C ALA A 692 32.22 -7.00 -17.53
N GLN A 693 31.23 -6.78 -16.66
CA GLN A 693 31.30 -5.85 -15.54
C GLN A 693 31.76 -6.50 -14.22
N GLY A 694 32.04 -7.82 -14.24
CA GLY A 694 32.41 -8.59 -13.04
C GLY A 694 31.22 -9.17 -12.26
N ALA A 695 29.99 -8.97 -12.74
CA ALA A 695 28.79 -9.45 -12.09
C ALA A 695 28.72 -10.98 -12.05
N VAL A 696 28.06 -11.54 -11.03
CA VAL A 696 27.39 -12.83 -11.14
C VAL A 696 26.01 -12.65 -11.74
N VAL A 697 25.53 -13.71 -12.39
CA VAL A 697 24.15 -13.81 -12.86
C VAL A 697 23.44 -14.89 -12.05
N GLN A 698 22.35 -14.48 -11.41
CA GLN A 698 21.43 -15.32 -10.66
C GLN A 698 20.14 -15.48 -11.47
N TRP A 699 19.57 -16.68 -11.51
CA TRP A 699 18.24 -16.89 -12.08
C TRP A 699 17.19 -16.83 -10.99
N ASN A 700 16.33 -15.82 -11.09
CA ASN A 700 15.31 -15.50 -10.11
C ASN A 700 14.09 -16.39 -10.25
N HIS A 701 13.51 -16.77 -9.10
CA HIS A 701 12.27 -17.53 -8.93
C HIS A 701 11.87 -18.38 -10.17
N PRO A 702 12.71 -19.36 -10.58
CA PRO A 702 12.68 -20.00 -11.90
C PRO A 702 11.45 -20.88 -12.21
N SER A 703 10.44 -20.89 -11.35
CA SER A 703 9.14 -21.52 -11.58
C SER A 703 8.27 -20.86 -12.67
N GLU A 704 8.71 -19.73 -13.23
CA GLU A 704 7.87 -18.87 -14.09
C GLU A 704 8.18 -18.95 -15.61
N GLY A 705 9.19 -19.71 -16.03
CA GLY A 705 9.63 -19.75 -17.44
C GLY A 705 8.96 -20.84 -18.30
N SER A 706 8.59 -20.51 -19.54
CA SER A 706 8.25 -21.50 -20.59
C SER A 706 9.23 -21.40 -21.77
N GLY A 707 9.69 -22.55 -22.28
CA GLY A 707 10.55 -22.60 -23.47
C GLY A 707 11.91 -23.28 -23.27
N LYS A 708 12.75 -23.23 -24.31
CA LYS A 708 14.02 -23.98 -24.39
C LYS A 708 15.04 -23.59 -23.31
N TRP A 709 15.04 -22.34 -22.86
CA TRP A 709 15.91 -21.87 -21.78
C TRP A 709 15.58 -22.55 -20.46
N ALA A 710 14.29 -22.52 -20.08
CA ALA A 710 13.81 -23.21 -18.89
C ALA A 710 14.08 -24.72 -18.98
N GLU A 711 13.73 -25.35 -20.11
CA GLU A 711 13.99 -26.78 -20.35
C GLU A 711 15.48 -27.12 -20.20
N LEU A 712 16.38 -26.32 -20.76
CA LEU A 712 17.82 -26.52 -20.66
C LEU A 712 18.30 -26.39 -19.21
N GLY A 713 17.84 -25.37 -18.48
CA GLY A 713 18.15 -25.16 -17.08
C GLY A 713 17.69 -26.31 -16.17
N PHE A 714 16.44 -26.75 -16.30
CA PHE A 714 15.89 -27.87 -15.51
C PHE A 714 16.52 -29.22 -15.89
N SER A 715 16.84 -29.45 -17.17
CA SER A 715 17.34 -30.74 -17.65
C SER A 715 18.86 -30.90 -17.57
N GLN A 716 19.64 -29.83 -17.80
CA GLN A 716 21.11 -29.85 -17.88
C GLN A 716 21.81 -28.98 -16.83
N GLY A 717 21.07 -28.18 -16.05
CA GLY A 717 21.61 -27.29 -15.02
C GLY A 717 21.96 -25.90 -15.54
N LEU A 718 22.55 -25.06 -14.68
CA LEU A 718 22.84 -23.65 -15.00
C LEU A 718 24.05 -23.42 -15.90
N GLY A 719 25.01 -24.36 -15.92
CA GLY A 719 26.27 -24.21 -16.67
C GLY A 719 26.09 -23.86 -18.16
N PRO A 720 25.24 -24.58 -18.92
CA PRO A 720 24.94 -24.25 -20.32
C PRO A 720 24.29 -22.88 -20.56
N LEU A 721 23.79 -22.23 -19.50
CA LEU A 721 23.18 -20.90 -19.54
C LEU A 721 24.19 -19.79 -19.22
N GLY A 722 25.37 -20.14 -18.68
CA GLY A 722 26.33 -19.17 -18.15
C GLY A 722 25.85 -18.46 -16.89
N VAL A 723 24.88 -19.05 -16.17
CA VAL A 723 24.33 -18.51 -14.91
C VAL A 723 25.03 -19.17 -13.73
N GLU A 724 25.38 -18.40 -12.70
CA GLU A 724 26.07 -18.90 -11.51
C GLU A 724 25.13 -19.47 -10.46
N ALA A 725 23.97 -18.83 -10.24
CA ALA A 725 23.13 -19.11 -9.07
C ALA A 725 21.65 -19.32 -9.39
N TRP A 726 21.00 -20.09 -8.52
CA TRP A 726 19.57 -20.39 -8.51
C TRP A 726 18.94 -19.76 -7.27
N GLU A 727 17.92 -18.94 -7.47
CA GLU A 727 17.18 -18.32 -6.37
C GLU A 727 16.12 -19.26 -5.77
N HIS A 728 15.97 -19.20 -4.45
CA HIS A 728 15.06 -20.00 -3.64
C HIS A 728 15.37 -21.49 -3.61
N VAL A 729 14.77 -22.17 -2.63
CA VAL A 729 14.84 -23.63 -2.52
C VAL A 729 13.99 -24.27 -3.63
N PRO A 730 14.57 -25.02 -4.59
CA PRO A 730 13.80 -25.65 -5.66
C PRO A 730 12.93 -26.79 -5.11
N ALA A 731 11.76 -27.02 -5.71
CA ALA A 731 10.89 -28.14 -5.33
C ALA A 731 11.59 -29.52 -5.44
N ALA A 732 12.55 -29.64 -6.37
CA ALA A 732 13.36 -30.85 -6.57
C ALA A 732 14.63 -30.91 -5.68
N TYR A 733 14.78 -30.04 -4.67
CA TYR A 733 15.99 -29.90 -3.85
C TYR A 733 16.55 -31.25 -3.37
N GLU A 734 15.73 -32.08 -2.73
CA GLU A 734 16.18 -33.37 -2.19
C GLU A 734 16.64 -34.36 -3.28
N GLN A 735 15.99 -34.32 -4.44
CA GLN A 735 16.38 -35.15 -5.58
C GLN A 735 17.71 -34.68 -6.17
N TRP A 736 17.88 -33.37 -6.37
CA TRP A 736 19.10 -32.79 -6.93
C TRP A 736 20.28 -32.95 -5.99
N ARG A 737 20.08 -32.77 -4.68
CA ARG A 737 21.06 -33.05 -3.65
C ARG A 737 21.54 -34.50 -3.71
N LYS A 738 20.62 -35.47 -3.72
CA LYS A 738 20.95 -36.92 -3.79
C LYS A 738 21.67 -37.34 -5.06
N THR A 739 21.44 -36.63 -6.17
CA THR A 739 22.02 -36.95 -7.47
C THR A 739 23.28 -36.14 -7.78
N GLY A 740 23.74 -35.27 -6.87
CA GLY A 740 24.92 -34.43 -7.08
C GLY A 740 24.72 -33.35 -8.15
N ARG A 741 23.47 -32.92 -8.37
CA ARG A 741 23.07 -31.96 -9.41
C ARG A 741 22.63 -30.59 -8.88
N LEU A 742 22.80 -30.36 -7.58
CA LEU A 742 22.34 -29.12 -6.95
C LEU A 742 23.17 -27.93 -7.50
N PRO A 743 22.52 -26.87 -8.03
CA PRO A 743 23.22 -25.65 -8.40
C PRO A 743 23.68 -24.89 -7.15
N VAL A 744 24.46 -23.84 -7.33
CA VAL A 744 24.67 -22.85 -6.28
C VAL A 744 23.31 -22.23 -5.95
N LEU A 745 22.96 -22.22 -4.67
CA LEU A 745 21.69 -21.68 -4.18
C LEU A 745 21.93 -20.34 -3.49
N VAL A 746 21.10 -19.36 -3.81
CA VAL A 746 21.07 -18.04 -3.17
C VAL A 746 19.67 -17.78 -2.65
N GLY A 747 19.61 -17.19 -1.47
CA GLY A 747 18.40 -16.84 -0.75
C GLY A 747 18.17 -15.34 -0.75
N SER A 748 16.91 -14.97 -0.83
CA SER A 748 16.45 -13.59 -0.99
C SER A 748 14.96 -13.50 -0.71
N THR A 749 14.47 -12.28 -0.56
CA THR A 749 13.07 -12.04 -0.24
C THR A 749 12.22 -11.57 -1.40
N ASP A 750 12.82 -11.12 -2.50
CA ASP A 750 12.11 -10.47 -3.60
C ASP A 750 11.19 -9.34 -3.08
N MET A 751 11.78 -8.51 -2.20
CA MET A 751 10.99 -7.61 -1.36
C MET A 751 10.52 -6.38 -2.14
N HIS A 752 9.19 -6.24 -2.22
CA HIS A 752 8.51 -5.10 -2.83
C HIS A 752 7.77 -4.22 -1.81
N LEU A 753 7.21 -4.84 -0.76
CA LEU A 753 6.25 -4.21 0.15
C LEU A 753 6.91 -3.42 1.29
N GLY A 754 8.23 -3.32 1.31
CA GLY A 754 8.97 -2.62 2.37
C GLY A 754 9.06 -3.35 3.70
N TYR A 755 8.86 -4.66 3.73
CA TYR A 755 9.02 -5.47 4.95
C TYR A 755 9.68 -6.79 4.57
N PHE A 756 10.67 -7.22 5.34
CA PHE A 756 11.32 -8.51 5.13
C PHE A 756 10.58 -9.63 5.88
N THR A 757 9.31 -9.84 5.50
CA THR A 757 8.43 -10.82 6.14
C THR A 757 8.89 -12.26 5.86
N ASP A 758 9.38 -12.51 4.65
CA ASP A 758 10.13 -13.72 4.35
C ASP A 758 11.51 -13.66 5.05
N LEU A 759 11.84 -14.74 5.75
CA LEU A 759 13.10 -14.89 6.48
C LEU A 759 14.22 -15.48 5.62
N GLU A 760 13.97 -15.78 4.35
CA GLU A 760 15.00 -16.31 3.48
C GLU A 760 16.16 -15.36 3.30
N ARG A 761 17.40 -15.82 3.53
CA ARG A 761 18.63 -15.04 3.31
C ARG A 761 19.73 -15.90 2.71
N SER A 762 20.71 -15.26 2.10
CA SER A 762 21.98 -15.85 1.70
C SER A 762 23.01 -15.73 2.83
N ILE A 763 23.63 -16.84 3.23
CA ILE A 763 24.84 -16.86 4.05
C ILE A 763 26.03 -17.12 3.13
N ILE A 764 26.97 -16.17 3.05
CA ILE A 764 28.18 -16.29 2.22
C ILE A 764 29.43 -16.47 3.09
N LEU A 765 30.41 -17.20 2.57
CA LEU A 765 31.77 -17.26 3.12
C LEU A 765 32.71 -16.41 2.27
N ALA A 766 33.17 -15.29 2.82
CA ALA A 766 33.96 -14.29 2.08
C ALA A 766 34.92 -13.50 2.99
N PRO A 767 35.91 -12.77 2.45
CA PRO A 767 36.77 -11.87 3.23
C PRO A 767 36.02 -10.64 3.76
N SER A 768 35.08 -10.12 2.95
CA SER A 768 34.18 -9.03 3.30
C SER A 768 32.78 -9.26 2.71
N ALA A 769 31.80 -8.45 3.15
CA ALA A 769 30.47 -8.39 2.55
C ALA A 769 30.39 -7.34 1.41
N GLY A 770 31.53 -6.90 0.88
CA GLY A 770 31.59 -5.97 -0.24
C GLY A 770 31.16 -6.62 -1.56
N ALA A 771 30.71 -5.80 -2.50
CA ALA A 771 30.16 -6.19 -3.79
C ALA A 771 30.96 -7.27 -4.55
N VAL A 772 32.28 -7.10 -4.68
CA VAL A 772 33.15 -8.04 -5.40
C VAL A 772 33.25 -9.39 -4.68
N ASP A 773 33.41 -9.36 -3.36
CA ASP A 773 33.57 -10.55 -2.54
C ASP A 773 32.26 -11.36 -2.45
N VAL A 774 31.12 -10.67 -2.43
CA VAL A 774 29.78 -11.31 -2.49
C VAL A 774 29.59 -12.03 -3.81
N ALA A 775 29.87 -11.37 -4.94
CA ALA A 775 29.80 -11.99 -6.26
C ALA A 775 30.77 -13.18 -6.38
N GLU A 776 32.00 -13.05 -5.86
CA GLU A 776 32.97 -14.14 -5.92
C GLU A 776 32.59 -15.33 -5.02
N ALA A 777 31.99 -15.07 -3.86
CA ALA A 777 31.47 -16.13 -3.00
C ALA A 777 30.35 -16.92 -3.71
N VAL A 778 29.42 -16.24 -4.39
CA VAL A 778 28.38 -16.89 -5.20
C VAL A 778 29.01 -17.69 -6.34
N ARG A 779 29.94 -17.10 -7.11
CA ARG A 779 30.62 -17.76 -8.23
C ARG A 779 31.35 -19.04 -7.83
N ARG A 780 31.91 -19.08 -6.61
CA ARG A 780 32.62 -20.24 -6.06
C ARG A 780 31.71 -21.27 -5.38
N GLY A 781 30.42 -20.97 -5.22
CA GLY A 781 29.51 -21.81 -4.43
C GLY A 781 29.74 -21.74 -2.92
N ASN A 782 30.41 -20.70 -2.44
CA ASN A 782 30.63 -20.39 -1.02
C ASN A 782 29.40 -19.70 -0.42
N VAL A 783 28.21 -20.24 -0.69
CA VAL A 783 26.92 -19.68 -0.29
C VAL A 783 25.93 -20.77 0.06
N CYS A 784 25.07 -20.51 1.04
CA CYS A 784 23.88 -21.31 1.34
C CYS A 784 22.70 -20.42 1.69
N ILE A 785 21.49 -20.97 1.62
CA ILE A 785 20.25 -20.32 2.04
C ILE A 785 19.98 -20.65 3.50
N ILE A 786 19.61 -19.66 4.31
CA ILE A 786 18.92 -19.87 5.59
C ILE A 786 17.44 -19.52 5.44
N GLN A 787 16.55 -20.43 5.86
CA GLN A 787 15.10 -20.28 5.74
C GLN A 787 14.41 -21.06 6.88
N PRO A 788 14.27 -20.45 8.08
CA PRO A 788 13.79 -21.14 9.29
C PRO A 788 12.28 -21.39 9.31
N THR A 789 11.58 -21.22 8.18
CA THR A 789 10.15 -21.50 8.02
C THR A 789 9.86 -22.72 7.14
N ARG A 790 10.90 -23.36 6.58
CA ARG A 790 10.79 -24.58 5.75
C ARG A 790 11.37 -25.81 6.46
N LYS A 791 11.20 -26.97 5.81
CA LYS A 791 11.54 -28.30 6.35
C LYS A 791 12.98 -28.39 6.87
N ASN A 792 13.96 -27.86 6.13
CA ASN A 792 15.34 -27.75 6.57
C ASN A 792 15.58 -26.27 6.93
N VAL A 793 16.46 -26.01 7.90
CA VAL A 793 16.81 -24.63 8.28
C VAL A 793 17.78 -24.00 7.27
N VAL A 794 18.72 -24.80 6.74
CA VAL A 794 19.77 -24.36 5.81
C VAL A 794 19.80 -25.25 4.56
N TYR A 795 19.98 -24.65 3.38
CA TYR A 795 20.01 -25.32 2.08
C TYR A 795 21.26 -24.93 1.29
N GLY A 796 21.99 -25.90 0.75
CA GLY A 796 23.21 -25.63 -0.03
C GLY A 796 24.22 -26.77 0.00
N ALA A 797 25.49 -26.45 -0.27
CA ALA A 797 26.57 -27.41 -0.23
C ALA A 797 26.82 -27.93 1.22
N PRO A 798 27.19 -29.21 1.41
CA PRO A 798 27.42 -29.79 2.73
C PRO A 798 28.36 -28.98 3.64
N HIS A 799 29.47 -28.47 3.10
CA HIS A 799 30.42 -27.66 3.87
C HIS A 799 29.79 -26.34 4.35
N MET A 800 28.99 -25.65 3.52
CA MET A 800 28.30 -24.42 3.91
C MET A 800 27.21 -24.67 4.95
N ILE A 801 26.48 -25.80 4.86
CA ILE A 801 25.50 -26.20 5.88
C ILE A 801 26.19 -26.39 7.23
N HIS A 802 27.34 -27.06 7.25
CA HIS A 802 28.13 -27.22 8.46
C HIS A 802 28.58 -25.87 9.03
N LEU A 803 29.15 -24.99 8.21
CA LEU A 803 29.64 -23.68 8.65
C LEU A 803 28.52 -22.82 9.24
N ALA A 804 27.35 -22.80 8.61
CA ALA A 804 26.17 -22.11 9.13
C ALA A 804 25.74 -22.66 10.50
N ARG A 805 25.72 -23.99 10.66
CA ARG A 805 25.42 -24.64 11.94
C ARG A 805 26.44 -24.26 13.02
N ALA A 806 27.73 -24.33 12.70
CA ALA A 806 28.80 -24.00 13.63
C ALA A 806 28.68 -22.55 14.12
N ALA A 807 28.41 -21.60 13.22
CA ALA A 807 28.22 -20.20 13.59
C ALA A 807 27.03 -19.97 14.53
N LEU A 808 25.90 -20.67 14.31
CA LEU A 808 24.75 -20.60 15.21
C LEU A 808 25.01 -21.26 16.57
N LEU A 809 25.86 -22.29 16.64
CA LEU A 809 26.28 -22.93 17.89
C LEU A 809 27.33 -22.12 18.67
N GLU A 810 28.26 -21.45 17.98
CA GLU A 810 29.26 -20.55 18.58
C GLU A 810 28.63 -19.27 19.15
N GLY A 811 27.47 -18.87 18.60
CA GLY A 811 26.49 -17.95 19.17
C GLY A 811 27.03 -16.57 19.58
N ASN A 812 27.73 -16.53 20.71
CA ASN A 812 28.36 -15.35 21.29
C ASN A 812 29.37 -14.70 20.35
N GLU A 813 30.24 -15.49 19.70
CA GLU A 813 31.22 -14.93 18.78
C GLU A 813 30.55 -14.33 17.53
N PHE A 814 29.57 -15.04 16.96
CA PHE A 814 28.78 -14.57 15.83
C PHE A 814 28.06 -13.25 16.13
N ARG A 815 27.48 -13.14 17.33
CA ARG A 815 26.86 -11.92 17.83
C ARG A 815 27.86 -10.78 18.09
N SER A 816 29.03 -11.09 18.65
CA SER A 816 30.09 -10.09 18.87
C SER A 816 30.60 -9.50 17.56
N ARG A 817 30.79 -10.34 16.52
CA ARG A 817 31.17 -9.89 15.18
C ARG A 817 30.13 -8.94 14.58
N ARG A 818 28.84 -9.22 14.79
CA ARG A 818 27.75 -8.31 14.38
C ARG A 818 27.85 -6.96 15.09
N ALA A 819 28.08 -6.95 16.40
CA ALA A 819 28.27 -5.71 17.16
C ALA A 819 29.44 -4.88 16.63
N ASP A 820 30.57 -5.50 16.26
CA ASP A 820 31.71 -4.82 15.65
C ASP A 820 31.38 -4.27 14.26
N TYR A 821 30.64 -5.02 13.45
CA TYR A 821 30.15 -4.54 12.16
C TYR A 821 29.26 -3.31 12.31
N LEU A 822 28.28 -3.34 13.23
CA LEU A 822 27.40 -2.20 13.51
C LEU A 822 28.19 -0.94 13.88
N ARG A 823 29.24 -1.07 14.70
CA ARG A 823 30.14 0.05 15.03
C ARG A 823 30.84 0.60 13.78
N SER A 824 31.29 -0.27 12.87
CA SER A 824 31.93 0.18 11.62
C SER A 824 30.98 0.91 10.67
N VAL A 825 29.70 0.55 10.69
CA VAL A 825 28.66 1.14 9.83
C VAL A 825 28.15 2.47 10.39
N LEU A 826 27.91 2.56 11.71
CA LEU A 826 27.12 3.65 12.29
C LEU A 826 27.94 4.66 13.09
N ALA A 827 29.22 4.43 13.40
CA ALA A 827 29.96 5.29 14.32
C ALA A 827 30.09 6.76 13.88
N ASN A 828 30.11 7.01 12.58
CA ASN A 828 30.27 8.34 11.98
C ASN A 828 29.08 8.74 11.09
N VAL A 829 27.98 7.97 11.09
CA VAL A 829 26.89 8.18 10.14
C VAL A 829 26.20 9.53 10.35
N ASP A 830 25.94 10.25 9.26
CA ASP A 830 24.99 11.36 9.20
C ASP A 830 23.63 10.87 8.70
N ILE A 831 22.86 10.29 9.62
CA ILE A 831 21.56 9.68 9.28
C ILE A 831 20.52 10.73 8.85
N THR A 832 20.59 11.94 9.41
CA THR A 832 19.61 13.01 9.12
C THR A 832 19.88 13.62 7.75
N GLY A 833 21.15 13.80 7.38
CA GLY A 833 21.55 14.15 6.01
C GLY A 833 21.12 13.09 5.01
N LEU A 834 21.36 11.81 5.30
CA LEU A 834 20.97 10.69 4.44
C LEU A 834 19.46 10.64 4.17
N ILE A 835 18.65 10.79 5.22
CA ILE A 835 17.18 10.86 5.09
C ILE A 835 16.82 12.10 4.28
N THR A 836 17.24 13.30 4.68
CA THR A 836 16.79 14.56 4.07
C THR A 836 17.00 14.60 2.55
N THR A 837 18.11 14.06 2.07
CA THR A 837 18.49 14.01 0.65
C THR A 837 17.79 12.89 -0.15
N SER A 838 17.24 11.88 0.54
CA SER A 838 16.52 10.77 -0.09
C SER A 838 15.30 11.26 -0.90
N PRO A 839 15.19 10.90 -2.19
CA PRO A 839 14.00 11.17 -2.99
C PRO A 839 12.76 10.50 -2.39
N GLN A 840 11.62 11.20 -2.44
CA GLN A 840 10.33 10.70 -1.91
C GLN A 840 9.47 9.96 -2.94
N ARG A 841 9.91 9.99 -4.20
CA ARG A 841 9.27 9.32 -5.33
C ARG A 841 10.33 9.05 -6.38
N ARG A 842 9.99 8.19 -7.34
CA ARG A 842 10.85 7.90 -8.49
C ARG A 842 11.19 9.21 -9.22
N VAL A 843 12.47 9.36 -9.54
CA VAL A 843 12.97 10.41 -10.44
C VAL A 843 13.32 9.79 -11.79
N THR A 844 13.37 10.62 -12.82
CA THR A 844 13.83 10.21 -14.16
C THR A 844 15.31 9.84 -14.14
N THR A 845 15.78 9.10 -15.13
CA THR A 845 17.21 8.75 -15.28
C THR A 845 18.06 10.01 -15.45
N GLU A 846 17.57 11.03 -16.16
CA GLU A 846 18.24 12.33 -16.28
C GLU A 846 18.41 12.99 -14.92
N GLN A 847 17.34 13.09 -14.13
CA GLN A 847 17.38 13.65 -12.77
C GLN A 847 18.30 12.85 -11.84
N ALA A 848 18.28 11.51 -11.93
CA ALA A 848 19.18 10.66 -11.15
C ALA A 848 20.66 10.94 -11.50
N ASN A 849 20.97 11.10 -12.79
CA ASN A 849 22.32 11.44 -13.24
C ASN A 849 22.75 12.84 -12.79
N GLU A 850 21.85 13.82 -12.81
CA GLU A 850 22.11 15.17 -12.27
C GLU A 850 22.45 15.12 -10.78
N LEU A 851 21.68 14.38 -9.98
CA LEU A 851 21.94 14.17 -8.55
C LEU A 851 23.29 13.49 -8.32
N LEU A 852 23.61 12.43 -9.09
CA LEU A 852 24.90 11.75 -9.02
C LEU A 852 26.07 12.65 -9.40
N GLN A 853 25.88 13.55 -10.37
CA GLN A 853 26.91 14.49 -10.79
C GLN A 853 27.13 15.58 -9.72
N ALA A 854 26.05 16.12 -9.14
CA ALA A 854 26.14 17.10 -8.06
C ALA A 854 26.95 16.55 -6.86
N LEU A 855 26.73 15.28 -6.48
CA LEU A 855 27.52 14.63 -5.43
C LEU A 855 29.01 14.50 -5.77
N LYS A 856 29.36 14.29 -7.04
CA LYS A 856 30.77 14.23 -7.48
C LYS A 856 31.43 15.60 -7.44
N ASP A 857 30.71 16.63 -7.85
CA ASP A 857 31.22 18.00 -7.90
C ASP A 857 31.47 18.53 -6.48
N GLU A 858 30.54 18.29 -5.54
CA GLU A 858 30.71 18.63 -4.12
C GLU A 858 31.97 18.00 -3.52
N GLN A 859 32.22 16.72 -3.81
CA GLN A 859 33.41 15.99 -3.33
C GLN A 859 34.72 16.57 -3.89
N GLN A 860 34.70 17.17 -5.09
CA GLN A 860 35.89 17.83 -5.64
C GLN A 860 36.15 19.17 -4.95
N THR A 861 35.11 19.93 -4.61
CA THR A 861 35.24 21.21 -3.89
C THR A 861 35.58 21.08 -2.41
N GLU A 862 35.19 20.00 -1.72
CA GLU A 862 35.59 19.76 -0.31
C GLU A 862 37.06 19.31 -0.18
N GLY A 863 37.69 18.90 -1.30
CA GLY A 863 39.09 18.45 -1.35
C GLY A 863 40.12 19.51 -1.79
N GLU A 864 39.67 20.68 -2.25
CA GLU A 864 40.49 21.88 -2.52
C GLU A 864 40.55 22.80 -1.30
#